data_AF-A0A3M0KIK1-F1
#
_entry.id   AF-A0A3M0KIK1-F1
#
_cell.length_a   1.000
_cell.length_b   1.000
_cell.length_c   1.000
_cell.angle_alpha   90.00
_cell.angle_beta   90.00
_cell.angle_gamma   90.00
#
_symmetry.space_group_name_H-M   'P 1'
#
loop_
_entity.id
_entity.type
_entity.pdbx_description
1 polymer ?
#
loop_
_entity_poly.entity_id
_entity_poly.type
_entity_poly.pdbx_seq_one_letter_code
_entity_poly.pdbx_strand_id
1 'polypeptide(L)'
;MHEQAKVYNLLLGIKHLCSHSMVADKLPRPNLVLLKLLLSVLHHISQNAETNKMDSSNLAICIGPNMLSPGTDSTLPLEVQKEMNDKVTVLVEFLINNCSEIFEEDIAFPACALAEESPEHTDSSTDWIDKGLELGFPKCSAVGVTRRSVSGLLMQPGKINVRVVTMDAELEFAIQPNTTGKQLFDQVVKTIGLREVWYFGLQYVDNKGFQTWLKLDKKVSAQEIRKENPLQFRFRAKFFPEDVSEELIQDITQKLFFLQVKEGILSDEIYCPPETAVLLGSYAVQAKFGDYNKEVHKPGYLNSERLIPQRVMDQHKLSREQWEERIQVWHAEHSGMLKENAMLEYLKIAQDLEMYGINYFEIKNKKGTDLWLGVDALGLNIYEKDDKLTPKIGFPWSEIRNISFNDKKFVIKPIDKKAPDFVFYAPRLRINKRILQLCMGNHELYMRRRKPDTIEVQQMKAQAREEKHQKQLERKQLEDEKRRRETIEREKEQMLREKEELLVRLQEYEVKTQKAEKELSDQIQRAIQLEEERKRAQEEAERLEADRLAALQAKEELERQTVDQKKNQEQLATELAEYTAKIALLEEARKRKESEVEEWQIRAREAQEDLVKTKEELHLVMTAPPPPPPPVYEPVNYHVHDNLQDEGSEYSAYSAEFSSEGIRNDRNEEKRITEAEKNARVQSQLRALTDELAQARVENKRTQNDIIHSENMRQGRDKYKTLRQIRQGNTKQRIDEFEAM
;
A
#
# COMPACT_ATOMS: atom_id res chain seq x y z
N MET A 1 -34.64 8.27 9.73
CA MET A 1 -35.71 7.28 9.48
C MET A 1 -37.05 7.92 9.12
N HIS A 2 -37.87 8.42 10.07
CA HIS A 2 -39.27 8.80 9.77
C HIS A 2 -39.44 9.89 8.69
N GLU A 3 -38.49 10.82 8.54
CA GLU A 3 -38.48 11.80 7.45
C GLU A 3 -38.06 11.20 6.09
N GLN A 4 -37.08 10.28 6.06
CA GLN A 4 -36.67 9.60 4.82
C GLN A 4 -37.83 8.77 4.25
N ALA A 5 -38.59 8.08 5.11
CA ALA A 5 -39.81 7.38 4.69
C ALA A 5 -40.87 8.33 4.09
N LYS A 6 -40.99 9.57 4.61
CA LYS A 6 -41.87 10.60 4.02
C LYS A 6 -41.33 11.08 2.68
N VAL A 7 -40.02 11.35 2.56
CA VAL A 7 -39.37 11.74 1.30
C VAL A 7 -39.51 10.66 0.23
N TYR A 8 -39.30 9.38 0.56
CA TYR A 8 -39.46 8.26 -0.36
C TYR A 8 -40.90 8.16 -0.91
N ASN A 9 -41.91 8.20 -0.03
CA ASN A 9 -43.32 8.20 -0.45
C ASN A 9 -43.71 9.45 -1.25
N LEU A 10 -43.11 10.61 -0.95
CA LEU A 10 -43.32 11.86 -1.70
C LEU A 10 -42.75 11.74 -3.12
N LEU A 11 -41.53 11.21 -3.26
CA LEU A 11 -40.85 11.02 -4.55
C LEU A 11 -41.54 9.94 -5.41
N LEU A 12 -42.05 8.85 -4.80
CA LEU A 12 -42.89 7.87 -5.50
C LEU A 12 -44.13 8.52 -6.16
N GLY A 13 -44.67 9.59 -5.57
CA GLY A 13 -45.78 10.36 -6.13
C GLY A 13 -45.44 11.09 -7.44
N ILE A 14 -44.16 11.41 -7.70
CA ILE A 14 -43.73 12.10 -8.93
C ILE A 14 -44.09 11.27 -10.17
N LYS A 15 -43.95 9.94 -10.10
CA LYS A 15 -44.21 9.02 -11.21
C LYS A 15 -45.69 8.94 -11.63
N HIS A 16 -46.60 9.59 -10.91
CA HIS A 16 -48.06 9.49 -11.09
C HIS A 16 -48.79 10.84 -11.13
N LEU A 17 -48.09 11.98 -11.23
CA LEU A 17 -48.69 13.32 -11.20
C LEU A 17 -48.36 14.12 -12.47
N CYS A 18 -49.38 14.65 -13.14
CA CYS A 18 -49.28 15.39 -14.41
C CYS A 18 -48.62 16.79 -14.32
N SER A 19 -47.83 17.07 -13.28
CA SER A 19 -47.08 18.31 -13.11
C SER A 19 -45.81 18.04 -12.27
N HIS A 20 -44.71 17.74 -12.96
CA HIS A 20 -43.48 17.21 -12.36
C HIS A 20 -42.85 18.12 -11.28
N SER A 21 -42.99 19.45 -11.38
CA SER A 21 -42.44 20.41 -10.40
C SER A 21 -43.18 20.46 -9.05
N MET A 22 -44.50 20.23 -9.02
CA MET A 22 -45.37 20.43 -7.83
C MET A 22 -45.12 19.48 -6.64
N VAL A 23 -44.10 18.63 -6.74
CA VAL A 23 -43.68 17.66 -5.73
C VAL A 23 -42.26 17.96 -5.23
N ALA A 24 -41.38 18.50 -6.07
CA ALA A 24 -40.05 18.95 -5.66
C ALA A 24 -40.14 20.06 -4.61
N ASP A 25 -41.09 21.00 -4.77
CA ASP A 25 -41.39 22.08 -3.80
C ASP A 25 -41.85 21.59 -2.41
N LYS A 26 -42.25 20.32 -2.29
CA LYS A 26 -42.68 19.72 -1.00
C LYS A 26 -41.52 19.08 -0.24
N LEU A 27 -40.31 19.07 -0.79
CA LEU A 27 -39.10 18.61 -0.11
C LEU A 27 -38.52 19.70 0.81
N PRO A 28 -37.90 19.35 1.95
CA PRO A 28 -37.12 20.30 2.73
C PRO A 28 -36.03 20.94 1.88
N ARG A 29 -35.91 22.28 1.92
CA ARG A 29 -34.99 23.06 1.06
C ARG A 29 -33.53 22.56 1.02
N PRO A 30 -32.91 22.07 2.12
CA PRO A 30 -31.56 21.48 2.06
C PRO A 30 -31.51 20.22 1.20
N ASN A 31 -32.52 19.34 1.32
CA ASN A 31 -32.63 18.09 0.57
C ASN A 31 -32.88 18.38 -0.91
N LEU A 32 -33.72 19.37 -1.22
CA LEU A 32 -34.00 19.81 -2.59
C LEU A 32 -32.72 20.30 -3.30
N VAL A 33 -31.91 21.12 -2.62
CA VAL A 33 -30.63 21.61 -3.17
C VAL A 33 -29.63 20.48 -3.39
N LEU A 34 -29.49 19.57 -2.42
CA LEU A 34 -28.60 18.40 -2.55
C LEU A 34 -29.05 17.47 -3.69
N LEU A 35 -30.36 17.25 -3.81
CA LEU A 35 -30.95 16.38 -4.84
C LEU A 35 -30.82 17.00 -6.24
N LYS A 36 -31.07 18.31 -6.42
CA LYS A 36 -30.83 19.00 -7.71
C LYS A 36 -29.37 18.89 -8.12
N LEU A 37 -28.42 19.15 -7.21
CA LEU A 37 -26.98 19.05 -7.50
C LEU A 37 -26.56 17.62 -7.88
N LEU A 38 -26.98 16.62 -7.10
CA LEU A 38 -26.62 15.22 -7.36
C LEU A 38 -27.21 14.73 -8.70
N LEU A 39 -28.50 14.95 -8.94
CA LEU A 39 -29.14 14.53 -10.19
C LEU A 39 -28.61 15.28 -11.41
N SER A 40 -28.22 16.56 -11.29
CA SER A 40 -27.55 17.29 -12.40
C SER A 40 -26.23 16.63 -12.80
N VAL A 41 -25.44 16.17 -11.83
CA VAL A 41 -24.18 15.45 -12.10
C VAL A 41 -24.46 14.09 -12.74
N LEU A 42 -25.41 13.32 -12.20
CA LEU A 42 -25.75 11.99 -12.74
C LEU A 42 -26.35 12.09 -14.15
N HIS A 43 -27.19 13.09 -14.41
CA HIS A 43 -27.71 13.39 -15.74
C HIS A 43 -26.55 13.68 -16.72
N HIS A 44 -25.61 14.55 -16.36
CA HIS A 44 -24.46 14.84 -17.22
C HIS A 44 -23.54 13.63 -17.44
N ILE A 45 -23.41 12.72 -16.48
CA ILE A 45 -22.70 11.44 -16.69
C ILE A 45 -23.47 10.57 -17.70
N SER A 46 -24.80 10.43 -17.56
CA SER A 46 -25.62 9.65 -18.51
C SER A 46 -25.67 10.23 -19.92
N GLN A 47 -25.56 11.54 -20.09
CA GLN A 47 -25.42 12.18 -21.42
C GLN A 47 -24.07 11.87 -22.11
N ASN A 48 -23.10 11.32 -21.37
CA ASN A 48 -21.80 10.88 -21.89
C ASN A 48 -21.67 9.34 -21.95
N ALA A 49 -22.80 8.62 -21.94
CA ALA A 49 -22.86 7.15 -21.86
C ALA A 49 -22.07 6.43 -22.97
N GLU A 50 -21.99 6.99 -24.19
CA GLU A 50 -21.20 6.39 -25.29
C GLU A 50 -19.70 6.29 -24.95
N THR A 51 -19.18 7.28 -24.21
CA THR A 51 -17.76 7.36 -23.83
C THR A 51 -17.47 6.66 -22.50
N ASN A 52 -18.37 6.77 -21.52
CA ASN A 52 -18.14 6.29 -20.15
C ASN A 52 -18.86 4.97 -19.80
N LYS A 53 -19.76 4.48 -20.67
CA LYS A 53 -20.59 3.27 -20.51
C LYS A 53 -21.54 3.26 -19.31
N MET A 54 -21.84 4.43 -18.74
CA MET A 54 -22.73 4.63 -17.59
C MET A 54 -23.97 5.42 -18.01
N ASP A 55 -24.96 4.73 -18.59
CA ASP A 55 -26.30 5.28 -18.76
C ASP A 55 -27.04 5.49 -17.42
N SER A 56 -28.22 6.09 -17.48
CA SER A 56 -29.03 6.43 -16.31
C SER A 56 -29.56 5.21 -15.54
N SER A 57 -29.72 4.04 -16.17
CA SER A 57 -30.14 2.81 -15.49
C SER A 57 -28.98 2.21 -14.71
N ASN A 58 -27.80 2.11 -15.33
CA ASN A 58 -26.56 1.71 -14.67
C ASN A 58 -26.22 2.60 -13.46
N LEU A 59 -26.37 3.93 -13.60
CA LEU A 59 -26.21 4.87 -12.49
C LEU A 59 -27.26 4.69 -11.39
N ALA A 60 -28.53 4.44 -11.77
CA ALA A 60 -29.60 4.21 -10.81
C ALA A 60 -29.43 2.91 -10.01
N ILE A 61 -28.93 1.83 -10.63
CA ILE A 61 -28.61 0.57 -9.95
C ILE A 61 -27.50 0.78 -8.91
N CYS A 62 -26.42 1.48 -9.28
CA CYS A 62 -25.28 1.70 -8.37
C CYS A 62 -25.60 2.66 -7.20
N ILE A 63 -26.45 3.67 -7.43
CA ILE A 63 -26.59 4.82 -6.52
C ILE A 63 -27.96 4.86 -5.84
N GLY A 64 -29.01 4.34 -6.48
CA GLY A 64 -30.39 4.37 -5.99
C GLY A 64 -30.58 3.82 -4.57
N PRO A 65 -30.08 2.60 -4.25
CA PRO A 65 -30.14 2.04 -2.90
C PRO A 65 -29.53 2.95 -1.83
N ASN A 66 -28.46 3.70 -2.16
CA ASN A 66 -27.80 4.62 -1.23
C ASN A 66 -28.51 5.99 -1.15
N MET A 67 -29.25 6.41 -2.18
CA MET A 67 -30.00 7.66 -2.18
C MET A 67 -31.34 7.58 -1.44
N LEU A 68 -32.12 6.51 -1.67
CA LEU A 68 -33.55 6.46 -1.30
C LEU A 68 -33.98 5.23 -0.50
N SER A 69 -33.07 4.35 -0.07
CA SER A 69 -33.46 3.18 0.74
C SER A 69 -34.21 3.61 2.02
N PRO A 70 -35.44 3.12 2.25
CA PRO A 70 -36.12 3.28 3.53
C PRO A 70 -35.37 2.49 4.60
N GLY A 71 -35.25 3.06 5.80
CA GLY A 71 -34.49 2.45 6.90
C GLY A 71 -34.91 1.00 7.15
N THR A 72 -33.95 0.08 7.03
CA THR A 72 -34.19 -1.36 7.07
C THR A 72 -34.39 -1.85 8.49
N ASP A 73 -35.64 -2.05 8.91
CA ASP A 73 -35.94 -3.04 9.94
C ASP A 73 -35.57 -4.42 9.38
N SER A 74 -34.65 -5.12 10.05
CA SER A 74 -34.02 -6.37 9.59
C SER A 74 -34.92 -7.61 9.72
N THR A 75 -36.22 -7.43 9.51
CA THR A 75 -37.29 -8.43 9.73
C THR A 75 -38.17 -8.67 8.50
N LEU A 76 -37.99 -7.90 7.42
CA LEU A 76 -38.71 -8.08 6.16
C LEU A 76 -38.07 -9.17 5.26
N PRO A 77 -38.85 -10.03 4.58
CA PRO A 77 -38.33 -11.04 3.66
C PRO A 77 -37.50 -10.46 2.50
N LEU A 78 -36.56 -11.26 1.99
CA LEU A 78 -35.63 -10.87 0.91
C LEU A 78 -36.36 -10.48 -0.38
N GLU A 79 -37.49 -11.13 -0.67
CA GLU A 79 -38.36 -10.85 -1.82
C GLU A 79 -38.92 -9.43 -1.76
N VAL A 80 -39.33 -8.99 -0.57
CA VAL A 80 -39.89 -7.64 -0.32
C VAL A 80 -38.77 -6.59 -0.39
N GLN A 81 -37.61 -6.88 0.19
CA GLN A 81 -36.43 -5.99 0.10
C GLN A 81 -36.00 -5.80 -1.36
N LYS A 82 -36.02 -6.88 -2.16
CA LYS A 82 -35.72 -6.81 -3.60
C LYS A 82 -36.75 -5.96 -4.34
N GLU A 83 -38.05 -6.23 -4.17
CA GLU A 83 -39.12 -5.46 -4.81
C GLU A 83 -39.06 -3.96 -4.48
N MET A 84 -38.60 -3.60 -3.27
CA MET A 84 -38.37 -2.22 -2.85
C MET A 84 -37.13 -1.60 -3.50
N ASN A 85 -36.01 -2.32 -3.61
CA ASN A 85 -34.81 -1.86 -4.31
C ASN A 85 -35.03 -1.70 -5.82
N ASP A 86 -35.81 -2.58 -6.44
CA ASP A 86 -36.20 -2.48 -7.86
C ASP A 86 -37.04 -1.20 -8.08
N LYS A 87 -37.99 -0.89 -7.18
CA LYS A 87 -38.78 0.35 -7.22
C LYS A 87 -37.94 1.62 -6.99
N VAL A 88 -36.98 1.57 -6.06
CA VAL A 88 -36.01 2.65 -5.81
C VAL A 88 -35.16 2.93 -7.05
N THR A 89 -34.66 1.87 -7.71
CA THR A 89 -33.85 1.96 -8.93
C THR A 89 -34.61 2.65 -10.05
N VAL A 90 -35.81 2.15 -10.38
CA VAL A 90 -36.65 2.74 -11.45
C VAL A 90 -37.07 4.18 -11.13
N LEU A 91 -37.22 4.55 -9.85
CA LEU A 91 -37.48 5.92 -9.45
C LEU A 91 -36.26 6.83 -9.66
N VAL A 92 -35.05 6.39 -9.30
CA VAL A 92 -33.83 7.19 -9.50
C VAL A 92 -33.46 7.30 -10.98
N GLU A 93 -33.67 6.27 -11.79
CA GLU A 93 -33.51 6.33 -13.25
C GLU A 93 -34.44 7.39 -13.86
N PHE A 94 -35.71 7.40 -13.46
CA PHE A 94 -36.68 8.43 -13.88
C PHE A 94 -36.24 9.84 -13.45
N LEU A 95 -35.76 10.01 -12.22
CA LEU A 95 -35.25 11.30 -11.72
C LEU A 95 -33.99 11.79 -12.44
N ILE A 96 -33.12 10.89 -12.90
CA ILE A 96 -31.96 11.21 -13.73
C ILE A 96 -32.43 11.64 -15.12
N ASN A 97 -33.26 10.84 -15.79
CA ASN A 97 -33.71 11.10 -17.16
C ASN A 97 -34.48 12.43 -17.29
N ASN A 98 -35.36 12.75 -16.33
CA ASN A 98 -36.23 13.93 -16.38
C ASN A 98 -35.68 15.12 -15.55
N CYS A 99 -34.38 15.12 -15.21
CA CYS A 99 -33.79 16.09 -14.28
C CYS A 99 -34.06 17.57 -14.68
N SER A 100 -33.97 17.91 -15.96
CA SER A 100 -34.20 19.27 -16.46
C SER A 100 -35.67 19.73 -16.29
N GLU A 101 -36.64 18.84 -16.51
CA GLU A 101 -38.07 19.14 -16.34
C GLU A 101 -38.47 19.28 -14.87
N ILE A 102 -37.83 18.50 -13.98
CA ILE A 102 -38.21 18.43 -12.56
C ILE A 102 -37.71 19.65 -11.77
N PHE A 103 -36.60 20.26 -12.19
CA PHE A 103 -35.91 21.30 -11.41
C PHE A 103 -35.79 22.67 -12.09
N GLU A 104 -36.28 22.82 -13.32
CA GLU A 104 -36.24 24.02 -14.17
C GLU A 104 -34.82 24.50 -14.56
N GLU A 105 -34.75 25.13 -15.75
CA GLU A 105 -33.53 25.44 -16.49
C GLU A 105 -32.69 26.55 -15.84
N ASP A 106 -31.75 26.15 -14.98
CA ASP A 106 -30.67 27.03 -14.52
C ASP A 106 -29.43 26.21 -14.09
N ILE A 107 -29.07 25.18 -14.90
CA ILE A 107 -27.94 24.27 -14.63
C ILE A 107 -26.65 24.83 -15.26
N ALA A 108 -26.29 26.05 -14.86
CA ALA A 108 -25.03 26.68 -15.26
C ALA A 108 -23.83 26.04 -14.53
N PHE A 109 -23.23 25.01 -15.16
CA PHE A 109 -21.94 24.47 -14.70
C PHE A 109 -20.85 25.54 -14.78
N PRO A 110 -19.89 25.62 -13.83
CA PRO A 110 -18.83 26.62 -13.87
C PRO A 110 -17.84 26.34 -15.01
N ALA A 111 -18.07 26.95 -16.17
CA ALA A 111 -17.26 26.78 -17.37
C ALA A 111 -15.77 27.10 -17.12
N CYS A 112 -14.88 26.27 -17.66
CA CYS A 112 -13.47 26.66 -17.84
C CYS A 112 -13.39 27.63 -19.02
N ALA A 113 -12.89 28.84 -18.77
CA ALA A 113 -12.55 29.79 -19.83
C ALA A 113 -11.14 29.51 -20.38
N LEU A 114 -10.90 30.02 -21.60
CA LEU A 114 -9.73 29.78 -22.48
C LEU A 114 -9.78 28.42 -23.21
N ALA A 115 -9.80 28.34 -24.55
CA ALA A 115 -9.97 29.39 -25.58
C ALA A 115 -10.49 28.76 -26.90
N GLU A 116 -10.94 29.58 -27.86
CA GLU A 116 -11.56 29.14 -29.13
C GLU A 116 -10.64 29.26 -30.36
N GLU A 117 -11.05 28.60 -31.46
CA GLU A 117 -10.65 28.75 -32.89
C GLU A 117 -9.21 28.42 -33.37
N SER A 118 -9.01 27.15 -33.80
CA SER A 118 -8.97 26.65 -35.21
C SER A 118 -8.41 27.52 -36.38
N PRO A 119 -8.12 26.97 -37.61
CA PRO A 119 -8.22 25.57 -38.11
C PRO A 119 -6.99 25.05 -38.95
N GLU A 120 -7.11 23.78 -39.42
CA GLU A 120 -6.78 23.21 -40.77
C GLU A 120 -5.94 21.91 -40.84
N HIS A 121 -6.52 20.91 -41.55
CA HIS A 121 -5.99 19.80 -42.38
C HIS A 121 -4.55 19.22 -42.17
N THR A 122 -4.30 17.90 -42.24
CA THR A 122 -4.81 16.86 -43.19
C THR A 122 -4.77 15.43 -42.60
N ASP A 123 -5.40 14.47 -43.29
CA ASP A 123 -5.43 13.03 -42.97
C ASP A 123 -4.10 12.25 -43.08
N SER A 124 -3.97 11.19 -42.28
CA SER A 124 -3.50 9.87 -42.75
C SER A 124 -4.03 8.77 -41.84
N SER A 125 -4.29 7.58 -42.40
CA SER A 125 -4.89 6.42 -41.72
C SER A 125 -3.84 5.34 -41.37
N THR A 126 -4.30 4.23 -40.78
CA THR A 126 -3.57 2.97 -40.41
C THR A 126 -2.47 3.12 -39.35
N ASP A 127 -2.34 2.23 -38.34
CA ASP A 127 -2.98 0.93 -38.07
C ASP A 127 -3.43 0.76 -36.60
N TRP A 128 -4.37 -0.17 -36.39
CA TRP A 128 -4.84 -0.61 -35.06
C TRP A 128 -4.57 -2.10 -34.84
N ILE A 129 -3.86 -2.44 -33.76
CA ILE A 129 -3.96 -3.70 -32.99
C ILE A 129 -3.15 -3.57 -31.69
N ASP A 130 -3.53 -4.31 -30.65
CA ASP A 130 -2.84 -4.51 -29.37
C ASP A 130 -2.37 -3.26 -28.57
N LYS A 131 -3.34 -2.63 -27.89
CA LYS A 131 -3.20 -2.31 -26.46
C LYS A 131 -4.46 -2.70 -25.69
N GLY A 132 -4.31 -3.53 -24.67
CA GLY A 132 -5.40 -3.90 -23.77
C GLY A 132 -5.85 -2.72 -22.90
N LEU A 133 -7.14 -2.69 -22.54
CA LEU A 133 -7.69 -1.66 -21.67
C LEU A 133 -7.21 -1.84 -20.22
N GLU A 134 -6.16 -1.11 -19.84
CA GLU A 134 -6.11 -0.57 -18.49
C GLU A 134 -7.25 0.45 -18.36
N LEU A 135 -8.23 0.19 -17.50
CA LEU A 135 -9.21 1.20 -17.09
C LEU A 135 -8.51 2.23 -16.19
N GLY A 136 -7.88 3.19 -16.83
CA GLY A 136 -7.17 4.30 -16.21
C GLY A 136 -8.12 5.24 -15.46
N PHE A 137 -8.51 4.86 -14.25
CA PHE A 137 -9.09 5.79 -13.28
C PHE A 137 -8.18 7.03 -13.19
N PRO A 138 -8.72 8.25 -13.33
CA PRO A 138 -7.91 9.45 -13.20
C PRO A 138 -7.30 9.47 -11.79
N LYS A 139 -5.97 9.36 -11.72
CA LYS A 139 -5.24 9.49 -10.46
C LYS A 139 -5.57 10.85 -9.87
N CYS A 140 -6.22 10.86 -8.71
CA CYS A 140 -6.27 12.02 -7.82
C CYS A 140 -4.88 12.26 -7.19
N SER A 141 -3.89 12.51 -8.04
CA SER A 141 -2.80 13.43 -7.72
C SER A 141 -3.44 14.67 -7.10
N ALA A 142 -2.95 15.10 -5.95
CA ALA A 142 -3.52 16.24 -5.25
C ALA A 142 -3.60 17.43 -6.21
N VAL A 143 -4.82 17.90 -6.48
CA VAL A 143 -5.04 19.12 -7.27
C VAL A 143 -4.33 20.23 -6.51
N GLY A 144 -3.20 20.68 -7.07
CA GLY A 144 -2.54 21.88 -6.58
C GLY A 144 -3.57 23.00 -6.60
N VAL A 145 -3.84 23.60 -5.43
CA VAL A 145 -4.89 24.63 -5.30
C VAL A 145 -4.38 25.92 -5.94
N THR A 146 -4.46 25.95 -7.27
CA THR A 146 -4.10 27.09 -8.11
C THR A 146 -5.12 28.20 -7.90
N ARG A 147 -4.92 28.96 -6.82
CA ARG A 147 -5.51 30.27 -6.52
C ARG A 147 -6.93 30.51 -7.07
N ARG A 148 -7.94 29.81 -6.54
CA ARG A 148 -9.25 30.45 -6.38
C ARG A 148 -9.19 31.34 -5.14
N SER A 149 -8.85 32.61 -5.33
CA SER A 149 -9.09 33.63 -4.33
C SER A 149 -10.60 33.69 -4.08
N VAL A 150 -11.05 33.46 -2.84
CA VAL A 150 -12.47 33.61 -2.47
C VAL A 150 -12.79 35.10 -2.26
N SER A 151 -12.52 35.90 -3.29
CA SER A 151 -12.94 37.30 -3.42
C SER A 151 -14.44 37.36 -3.71
N GLY A 152 -15.23 36.92 -2.72
CA GLY A 152 -16.68 36.73 -2.84
C GLY A 152 -17.42 36.60 -1.50
N LEU A 153 -16.73 36.51 -0.36
CA LEU A 153 -17.37 36.72 0.93
C LEU A 153 -17.72 38.20 1.10
N LEU A 154 -19.00 38.53 0.92
CA LEU A 154 -19.59 39.80 1.33
C LEU A 154 -19.11 40.15 2.75
N MET A 155 -18.43 41.28 2.90
CA MET A 155 -17.89 41.72 4.20
C MET A 155 -19.03 42.09 5.15
N GLN A 156 -19.55 41.09 5.88
CA GLN A 156 -20.47 41.31 6.98
C GLN A 156 -19.77 42.13 8.06
N PRO A 157 -20.25 43.36 8.39
CA PRO A 157 -19.53 44.25 9.30
C PRO A 157 -19.27 43.60 10.66
N GLY A 158 -18.00 43.63 11.09
CA GLY A 158 -17.58 43.17 12.41
C GLY A 158 -17.02 41.75 12.51
N LYS A 159 -16.99 40.94 11.45
CA LYS A 159 -16.28 39.63 11.48
C LYS A 159 -14.76 39.80 11.40
N ILE A 160 -14.02 38.85 12.00
CA ILE A 160 -12.55 38.83 12.05
C ILE A 160 -12.05 37.60 11.29
N ASN A 161 -11.24 37.79 10.24
CA ASN A 161 -10.63 36.69 9.50
C ASN A 161 -9.44 36.09 10.27
N VAL A 162 -9.32 34.76 10.23
CA VAL A 162 -8.29 33.99 10.92
C VAL A 162 -7.70 32.95 9.96
N ARG A 163 -6.37 32.81 9.99
CA ARG A 163 -5.63 31.69 9.39
C ARG A 163 -4.99 30.86 10.50
N VAL A 164 -5.18 29.55 10.44
CA VAL A 164 -4.52 28.58 11.31
C VAL A 164 -3.71 27.61 10.45
N VAL A 165 -2.40 27.61 10.64
CA VAL A 165 -1.47 26.70 9.95
C VAL A 165 -1.13 25.53 10.88
N THR A 166 -1.38 24.30 10.46
CA THR A 166 -0.98 23.07 11.19
C THR A 166 0.46 22.68 10.81
N MET A 167 0.79 21.39 10.76
CA MET A 167 2.01 20.91 10.09
C MET A 167 1.81 20.54 8.61
N ASP A 168 0.55 20.43 8.17
CA ASP A 168 0.15 19.74 6.94
C ASP A 168 -1.04 20.39 6.21
N ALA A 169 -1.66 21.42 6.78
CA ALA A 169 -2.81 22.14 6.23
C ALA A 169 -2.81 23.63 6.67
N GLU A 170 -3.48 24.47 5.87
CA GLU A 170 -3.89 25.82 6.29
C GLU A 170 -5.42 25.89 6.33
N LEU A 171 -5.97 26.43 7.41
CA LEU A 171 -7.40 26.66 7.60
C LEU A 171 -7.68 28.17 7.65
N GLU A 172 -8.50 28.68 6.73
CA GLU A 172 -8.97 30.08 6.77
C GLU A 172 -10.47 30.14 7.03
N PHE A 173 -10.88 30.94 8.02
CA PHE A 173 -12.28 31.18 8.35
C PHE A 173 -12.48 32.48 9.13
N ALA A 174 -13.73 32.93 9.23
CA ALA A 174 -14.09 34.15 9.96
C ALA A 174 -14.70 33.82 11.33
N ILE A 175 -14.17 34.45 12.39
CA ILE A 175 -14.69 34.39 13.76
C ILE A 175 -15.44 35.68 14.14
N GLN A 176 -16.15 35.64 15.26
CA GLN A 176 -16.84 36.80 15.82
C GLN A 176 -15.94 37.55 16.83
N PRO A 177 -16.12 38.86 17.07
CA PRO A 177 -15.30 39.61 18.03
C PRO A 177 -15.39 39.13 19.49
N ASN A 178 -16.44 38.38 19.83
CA ASN A 178 -16.65 37.75 21.13
C ASN A 178 -16.09 36.32 21.25
N THR A 179 -15.61 35.71 20.16
CA THR A 179 -15.10 34.33 20.13
C THR A 179 -13.94 34.14 21.12
N THR A 180 -14.03 33.10 21.95
CA THR A 180 -12.99 32.72 22.92
C THR A 180 -11.86 31.90 22.26
N GLY A 181 -10.71 31.84 22.92
CA GLY A 181 -9.61 30.97 22.49
C GLY A 181 -10.02 29.50 22.49
N LYS A 182 -10.86 29.07 23.45
CA LYS A 182 -11.50 27.74 23.47
C LYS A 182 -12.31 27.51 22.19
N GLN A 183 -13.20 28.44 21.82
CA GLN A 183 -14.05 28.28 20.63
C GLN A 183 -13.23 28.22 19.32
N LEU A 184 -12.20 29.05 19.17
CA LEU A 184 -11.30 29.01 18.02
C LEU A 184 -10.52 27.67 17.96
N PHE A 185 -10.00 27.21 19.10
CA PHE A 185 -9.29 25.94 19.21
C PHE A 185 -10.19 24.73 18.95
N ASP A 186 -11.38 24.69 19.56
CA ASP A 186 -12.40 23.65 19.39
C ASP A 186 -12.86 23.53 17.93
N GLN A 187 -12.91 24.64 17.20
CA GLN A 187 -13.20 24.64 15.76
C GLN A 187 -12.06 23.98 14.96
N VAL A 188 -10.80 24.37 15.22
CA VAL A 188 -9.62 23.80 14.54
C VAL A 188 -9.54 22.29 14.73
N VAL A 189 -9.61 21.80 15.99
CA VAL A 189 -9.43 20.37 16.28
C VAL A 189 -10.56 19.52 15.70
N LYS A 190 -11.80 20.03 15.66
CA LYS A 190 -12.93 19.37 14.99
C LYS A 190 -12.75 19.30 13.48
N THR A 191 -12.25 20.36 12.83
CA THR A 191 -11.98 20.36 11.39
C THR A 191 -10.92 19.35 10.97
N ILE A 192 -9.95 19.02 11.84
CA ILE A 192 -8.89 18.02 11.57
C ILE A 192 -9.15 16.64 12.19
N GLY A 193 -10.29 16.42 12.87
CA GLY A 193 -10.64 15.13 13.49
C GLY A 193 -9.84 14.76 14.74
N LEU A 194 -9.18 15.72 15.41
CA LEU A 194 -8.29 15.48 16.54
C LEU A 194 -9.02 15.55 17.89
N ARG A 195 -8.92 14.49 18.69
CA ARG A 195 -9.50 14.34 20.04
C ARG A 195 -8.46 14.44 21.15
N GLU A 196 -7.19 14.14 20.87
CA GLU A 196 -6.06 14.23 21.82
C GLU A 196 -5.60 15.69 22.08
N VAL A 197 -6.57 16.55 22.35
CA VAL A 197 -6.45 18.01 22.40
C VAL A 197 -5.43 18.51 23.42
N TRP A 198 -5.19 17.74 24.48
CA TRP A 198 -4.37 18.11 25.64
C TRP A 198 -2.88 18.32 25.32
N TYR A 199 -2.37 17.81 24.19
CA TYR A 199 -1.01 18.11 23.74
C TYR A 199 -0.88 19.48 23.05
N PHE A 200 -1.95 20.02 22.47
CA PHE A 200 -1.86 21.06 21.44
C PHE A 200 -2.20 22.46 21.95
N GLY A 201 -1.85 23.46 21.15
CA GLY A 201 -2.26 24.84 21.34
C GLY A 201 -2.12 25.66 20.07
N LEU A 202 -2.68 26.87 20.09
CA LEU A 202 -2.50 27.87 19.03
C LEU A 202 -1.42 28.86 19.46
N GLN A 203 -0.32 28.93 18.72
CA GLN A 203 0.68 29.99 18.83
C GLN A 203 0.31 31.18 17.95
N TYR A 204 0.61 32.39 18.40
CA TYR A 204 0.52 33.63 17.61
C TYR A 204 1.71 34.55 17.92
N VAL A 205 1.91 35.58 17.09
CA VAL A 205 2.85 36.67 17.37
C VAL A 205 2.07 37.86 17.94
N ASP A 206 2.49 38.38 19.08
CA ASP A 206 1.84 39.53 19.71
C ASP A 206 2.23 40.87 19.05
N ASN A 207 1.57 41.97 19.43
CA ASN A 207 1.88 43.33 18.98
C ASN A 207 3.31 43.82 19.35
N LYS A 208 4.09 43.02 20.09
CA LYS A 208 5.46 43.30 20.52
C LYS A 208 6.48 42.35 19.84
N GLY A 209 6.05 41.54 18.88
CA GLY A 209 6.89 40.62 18.10
C GLY A 209 7.21 39.28 18.78
N PHE A 210 6.59 38.96 19.91
CA PHE A 210 6.89 37.74 20.67
C PHE A 210 5.89 36.61 20.38
N GLN A 211 6.41 35.41 20.13
CA GLN A 211 5.63 34.17 20.09
C GLN A 211 4.93 33.93 21.44
N THR A 212 3.64 33.62 21.38
CA THR A 212 2.74 33.49 22.53
C THR A 212 1.70 32.41 22.29
N TRP A 213 1.34 31.64 23.33
CA TRP A 213 0.23 30.70 23.26
C TRP A 213 -1.11 31.40 23.54
N LEU A 214 -2.11 31.12 22.72
CA LEU A 214 -3.49 31.57 22.90
C LEU A 214 -4.07 31.01 24.19
N LYS A 215 -4.67 31.88 25.00
CA LYS A 215 -5.37 31.50 26.22
C LYS A 215 -6.81 31.13 25.88
N LEU A 216 -7.23 29.94 26.30
CA LEU A 216 -8.55 29.39 25.95
C LEU A 216 -9.69 30.11 26.70
N ASP A 217 -9.42 30.58 27.92
CA ASP A 217 -10.34 31.32 28.80
C ASP A 217 -10.70 32.74 28.31
N LYS A 218 -10.00 33.27 27.30
CA LYS A 218 -10.13 34.69 26.89
C LYS A 218 -10.57 34.86 25.44
N LYS A 219 -11.29 35.95 25.18
CA LYS A 219 -11.64 36.39 23.81
C LYS A 219 -10.37 36.54 22.97
N VAL A 220 -10.37 36.04 21.73
CA VAL A 220 -9.22 36.10 20.80
C VAL A 220 -8.80 37.56 20.57
N SER A 221 -9.80 38.43 20.36
CA SER A 221 -9.67 39.88 20.21
C SER A 221 -9.01 40.62 21.39
N ALA A 222 -8.95 40.01 22.57
CA ALA A 222 -8.48 40.63 23.81
C ALA A 222 -7.04 40.23 24.22
N GLN A 223 -6.28 39.55 23.36
CA GLN A 223 -4.99 38.93 23.71
C GLN A 223 -3.76 39.60 23.08
N GLU A 224 -3.83 40.90 22.77
CA GLU A 224 -2.72 41.66 22.17
C GLU A 224 -2.10 41.02 20.90
N ILE A 225 -2.89 40.27 20.13
CA ILE A 225 -2.46 39.63 18.87
C ILE A 225 -2.06 40.70 17.84
N ARG A 226 -1.00 40.46 17.07
CA ARG A 226 -0.56 41.37 16.01
C ARG A 226 -1.69 41.59 15.00
N LYS A 227 -2.01 42.86 14.73
CA LYS A 227 -3.14 43.26 13.87
C LYS A 227 -2.82 43.02 12.39
N GLU A 228 -3.10 41.80 11.94
CA GLU A 228 -3.00 41.34 10.55
C GLU A 228 -4.39 40.88 10.05
N ASN A 229 -4.57 40.80 8.73
CA ASN A 229 -5.79 40.30 8.10
C ASN A 229 -5.41 39.27 7.02
N PRO A 230 -5.64 37.97 7.22
CA PRO A 230 -6.19 37.34 8.44
C PRO A 230 -5.23 37.38 9.64
N LEU A 231 -5.75 37.20 10.84
CA LEU A 231 -4.95 36.96 12.05
C LEU A 231 -4.23 35.61 11.93
N GLN A 232 -2.91 35.59 12.16
CA GLN A 232 -2.05 34.43 11.96
C GLN A 232 -1.88 33.59 13.23
N PHE A 233 -2.20 32.29 13.14
CA PHE A 233 -1.94 31.30 14.18
C PHE A 233 -1.22 30.06 13.62
N ARG A 234 -0.44 29.40 14.48
CA ARG A 234 0.13 28.07 14.23
C ARG A 234 -0.44 27.06 15.23
N PHE A 235 -1.08 26.01 14.77
CA PHE A 235 -1.52 24.88 15.59
C PHE A 235 -0.35 23.92 15.79
N ARG A 236 0.14 23.80 17.02
CA ARG A 236 1.39 23.09 17.36
C ARG A 236 1.26 22.32 18.67
N ALA A 237 2.00 21.22 18.81
CA ALA A 237 2.16 20.53 20.08
C ALA A 237 2.91 21.44 21.07
N LYS A 238 2.28 21.69 22.22
CA LYS A 238 2.75 22.49 23.35
C LYS A 238 3.37 21.62 24.44
N PHE A 239 2.80 20.43 24.62
CA PHE A 239 3.22 19.40 25.56
C PHE A 239 3.52 18.12 24.80
N PHE A 240 4.41 17.29 25.34
CA PHE A 240 4.84 16.03 24.73
C PHE A 240 4.37 14.84 25.58
N PRO A 241 4.21 13.64 24.98
CA PRO A 241 4.05 12.41 25.75
C PRO A 241 5.27 12.14 26.65
N GLU A 242 5.10 11.32 27.69
CA GLU A 242 6.23 10.66 28.34
C GLU A 242 6.76 9.53 27.44
N ASP A 243 5.93 8.60 26.95
CA ASP A 243 6.32 7.62 25.92
C ASP A 243 5.38 7.61 24.70
N VAL A 244 5.93 7.85 23.50
CA VAL A 244 5.15 8.01 22.26
C VAL A 244 4.36 6.74 21.86
N SER A 245 4.82 5.55 22.26
CA SER A 245 4.14 4.28 21.89
C SER A 245 2.87 4.00 22.69
N GLU A 246 2.79 4.51 23.93
CA GLU A 246 1.70 4.23 24.86
C GLU A 246 0.64 5.34 24.89
N GLU A 247 1.00 6.54 24.42
CA GLU A 247 0.24 7.77 24.63
C GLU A 247 -0.35 8.43 23.37
N LEU A 248 0.14 8.12 22.16
CA LEU A 248 -0.33 8.75 20.92
C LEU A 248 -1.32 7.82 20.20
N ILE A 249 -2.61 8.13 20.31
CA ILE A 249 -3.68 7.17 19.99
C ILE A 249 -4.12 7.25 18.52
N GLN A 250 -4.28 8.46 17.97
CA GLN A 250 -4.81 8.67 16.62
C GLN A 250 -3.69 8.89 15.57
N ASP A 251 -3.90 8.37 14.37
CA ASP A 251 -3.01 8.57 13.20
C ASP A 251 -2.74 10.08 12.94
N ILE A 252 -3.73 10.96 13.09
CA ILE A 252 -3.56 12.42 12.93
C ILE A 252 -2.65 13.03 14.02
N THR A 253 -2.75 12.57 15.26
CA THR A 253 -1.91 13.03 16.36
C THR A 253 -0.46 12.60 16.13
N GLN A 254 -0.25 11.33 15.79
CA GLN A 254 1.08 10.80 15.44
C GLN A 254 1.70 11.57 14.26
N LYS A 255 0.93 11.83 13.20
CA LYS A 255 1.36 12.63 12.03
C LYS A 255 1.79 14.04 12.40
N LEU A 256 1.01 14.75 13.22
CA LEU A 256 1.34 16.12 13.64
C LEU A 256 2.59 16.17 14.54
N PHE A 257 2.74 15.22 15.47
CA PHE A 257 3.97 15.08 16.26
C PHE A 257 5.18 14.76 15.38
N PHE A 258 5.07 13.77 14.48
CA PHE A 258 6.13 13.38 13.55
C PHE A 258 6.61 14.57 12.73
N LEU A 259 5.69 15.33 12.11
CA LEU A 259 6.06 16.47 11.29
C LEU A 259 6.69 17.60 12.12
N GLN A 260 6.18 17.90 13.32
CA GLN A 260 6.76 18.95 14.19
C GLN A 260 8.15 18.57 14.71
N VAL A 261 8.35 17.32 15.11
CA VAL A 261 9.66 16.82 15.57
C VAL A 261 10.66 16.76 14.40
N LYS A 262 10.21 16.34 13.22
CA LYS A 262 11.02 16.36 12.00
C LYS A 262 11.41 17.78 11.59
N GLU A 263 10.53 18.77 11.69
CA GLU A 263 10.88 20.17 11.47
C GLU A 263 11.98 20.63 12.45
N GLY A 264 11.81 20.37 13.75
CA GLY A 264 12.77 20.75 14.80
C GLY A 264 14.14 20.06 14.71
N ILE A 265 14.20 18.81 14.25
CA ILE A 265 15.47 18.12 13.98
C ILE A 265 16.13 18.70 12.73
N LEU A 266 15.38 18.88 11.63
CA LEU A 266 15.94 19.39 10.38
C LEU A 266 16.42 20.84 10.49
N SER A 267 15.85 21.66 11.38
CA SER A 267 16.26 23.03 11.68
C SER A 267 17.43 23.15 12.66
N ASP A 268 17.93 22.03 13.21
CA ASP A 268 18.89 21.99 14.33
C ASP A 268 18.36 22.68 15.63
N GLU A 269 17.04 22.87 15.79
CA GLU A 269 16.42 23.23 17.08
C GLU A 269 16.51 22.07 18.09
N ILE A 270 16.43 20.83 17.60
CA ILE A 270 16.67 19.59 18.35
C ILE A 270 17.97 19.00 17.81
N TYR A 271 19.01 18.92 18.65
CA TYR A 271 20.24 18.22 18.28
C TYR A 271 19.96 16.75 17.96
N CYS A 272 20.58 16.26 16.88
CA CYS A 272 20.51 14.87 16.45
C CYS A 272 21.88 14.44 15.87
N PRO A 273 22.49 13.33 16.33
CA PRO A 273 23.77 12.87 15.81
C PRO A 273 23.63 12.31 14.38
N PRO A 274 24.72 12.30 13.58
CA PRO A 274 24.67 11.94 12.15
C PRO A 274 23.99 10.61 11.83
N GLU A 275 24.38 9.56 12.55
CA GLU A 275 23.87 8.19 12.43
C GLU A 275 22.35 8.12 12.66
N THR A 276 21.86 8.74 13.74
CA THR A 276 20.41 8.84 14.01
C THR A 276 19.70 9.72 12.99
N ALA A 277 20.32 10.79 12.51
CA ALA A 277 19.73 11.65 11.48
C ALA A 277 19.49 10.92 10.15
N VAL A 278 20.42 10.06 9.71
CA VAL A 278 20.22 9.24 8.50
C VAL A 278 19.12 8.19 8.68
N LEU A 279 19.10 7.51 9.83
CA LEU A 279 18.06 6.51 10.13
C LEU A 279 16.66 7.14 10.23
N LEU A 280 16.55 8.28 10.91
CA LEU A 280 15.32 9.09 10.92
C LEU A 280 14.96 9.58 9.50
N GLY A 281 15.95 9.94 8.69
CA GLY A 281 15.78 10.27 7.28
C GLY A 281 15.08 9.15 6.49
N SER A 282 15.50 7.89 6.63
CA SER A 282 14.90 6.77 5.91
C SER A 282 13.49 6.42 6.38
N TYR A 283 13.21 6.51 7.69
CA TYR A 283 11.82 6.42 8.20
C TYR A 283 10.93 7.53 7.64
N ALA A 284 11.44 8.76 7.51
CA ALA A 284 10.70 9.87 6.92
C ALA A 284 10.45 9.70 5.40
N VAL A 285 11.35 9.02 4.68
CA VAL A 285 11.13 8.62 3.28
C VAL A 285 10.04 7.55 3.20
N GLN A 286 10.12 6.47 3.99
CA GLN A 286 9.09 5.42 4.06
C GLN A 286 7.70 6.01 4.37
N ALA A 287 7.61 6.91 5.36
CA ALA A 287 6.37 7.58 5.74
C ALA A 287 5.77 8.44 4.61
N LYS A 288 6.61 9.01 3.72
CA LYS A 288 6.15 9.83 2.58
C LYS A 288 5.79 8.97 1.38
N PHE A 289 6.73 8.17 0.90
CA PHE A 289 6.65 7.46 -0.38
C PHE A 289 5.96 6.09 -0.27
N GLY A 290 6.06 5.40 0.87
CA GLY A 290 5.76 3.96 0.98
C GLY A 290 6.96 3.13 0.52
N ASP A 291 6.76 1.83 0.29
CA ASP A 291 7.85 0.88 0.05
C ASP A 291 8.75 1.22 -1.15
N TYR A 292 10.06 0.96 -1.00
CA TYR A 292 11.04 1.19 -2.06
C TYR A 292 10.86 0.22 -3.25
N ASN A 293 10.27 0.71 -4.35
CA ASN A 293 10.35 0.05 -5.66
C ASN A 293 11.44 0.69 -6.56
N LYS A 294 12.43 -0.11 -6.98
CA LYS A 294 13.53 0.26 -7.92
C LYS A 294 13.05 0.68 -9.32
N GLU A 295 11.84 0.30 -9.71
CA GLU A 295 11.23 0.70 -10.99
C GLU A 295 10.73 2.15 -10.93
N VAL A 296 10.20 2.58 -9.79
CA VAL A 296 9.63 3.92 -9.57
C VAL A 296 10.68 4.89 -9.03
N HIS A 297 11.44 4.48 -8.01
CA HIS A 297 12.44 5.30 -7.34
C HIS A 297 13.79 5.21 -8.07
N LYS A 298 13.92 6.00 -9.14
CA LYS A 298 15.20 6.21 -9.84
C LYS A 298 16.13 7.13 -9.04
N PRO A 299 17.46 7.08 -9.24
CA PRO A 299 18.39 8.00 -8.60
C PRO A 299 17.99 9.46 -8.82
N GLY A 300 17.96 10.23 -7.74
CA GLY A 300 17.51 11.62 -7.72
C GLY A 300 16.06 11.82 -7.27
N TYR A 301 15.31 10.77 -6.93
CA TYR A 301 13.95 10.87 -6.40
C TYR A 301 13.86 11.59 -5.04
N LEU A 302 14.96 11.71 -4.30
CA LEU A 302 15.03 12.48 -3.05
C LEU A 302 15.55 13.92 -3.23
N ASN A 303 15.83 14.39 -4.45
CA ASN A 303 16.34 15.74 -4.70
C ASN A 303 15.37 16.89 -4.34
N SER A 304 14.07 16.63 -4.16
CA SER A 304 13.13 17.62 -3.60
C SER A 304 13.20 17.72 -2.07
N GLU A 305 13.80 16.75 -1.39
CA GLU A 305 13.65 16.57 0.04
C GLU A 305 14.80 17.17 0.86
N ARG A 306 14.44 17.63 2.07
CA ARG A 306 15.36 17.89 3.19
C ARG A 306 15.15 16.79 4.22
N LEU A 307 16.12 15.87 4.32
CA LEU A 307 16.01 14.63 5.10
C LEU A 307 16.96 14.56 6.30
N ILE A 308 18.04 15.35 6.27
CA ILE A 308 19.03 15.47 7.35
C ILE A 308 19.32 16.96 7.65
N PRO A 309 19.81 17.29 8.86
CA PRO A 309 20.18 18.67 9.23
C PRO A 309 21.40 19.16 8.44
N GLN A 310 21.52 20.47 8.23
CA GLN A 310 22.62 21.04 7.44
C GLN A 310 23.99 20.77 8.10
N ARG A 311 24.06 20.84 9.45
CA ARG A 311 25.23 20.46 10.25
C ARG A 311 25.73 19.03 9.96
N VAL A 312 24.82 18.10 9.67
CA VAL A 312 25.18 16.70 9.37
C VAL A 312 25.76 16.60 7.95
N MET A 313 25.19 17.31 6.99
CA MET A 313 25.74 17.39 5.62
C MET A 313 27.12 18.05 5.62
N ASP A 314 27.27 19.19 6.30
CA ASP A 314 28.50 19.97 6.29
C ASP A 314 29.69 19.19 6.87
N GLN A 315 29.48 18.39 7.92
CA GLN A 315 30.54 17.69 8.64
C GLN A 315 31.01 16.35 8.01
N HIS A 316 30.52 15.98 6.81
CA HIS A 316 31.01 14.80 6.06
C HIS A 316 31.39 15.16 4.61
N LYS A 317 32.34 14.44 4.03
CA LYS A 317 32.77 14.57 2.62
C LYS A 317 31.88 13.74 1.69
N LEU A 318 30.57 13.97 1.72
CA LEU A 318 29.59 13.26 0.90
C LEU A 318 28.84 14.24 -0.02
N SER A 319 28.68 13.87 -1.29
CA SER A 319 27.81 14.58 -2.23
C SER A 319 26.33 14.41 -1.86
N ARG A 320 25.43 15.15 -2.53
CA ARG A 320 23.99 14.98 -2.30
C ARG A 320 23.49 13.62 -2.77
N GLU A 321 24.01 13.12 -3.90
CA GLU A 321 23.72 11.76 -4.37
C GLU A 321 24.20 10.72 -3.36
N GLN A 322 25.40 10.88 -2.80
CA GLN A 322 25.94 9.96 -1.80
C GLN A 322 25.18 9.96 -0.46
N TRP A 323 24.46 11.03 -0.13
CA TRP A 323 23.51 11.04 0.98
C TRP A 323 22.17 10.37 0.60
N GLU A 324 21.69 10.59 -0.63
CA GLU A 324 20.49 9.94 -1.16
C GLU A 324 20.65 8.42 -1.25
N GLU A 325 21.77 7.92 -1.79
CA GLU A 325 22.12 6.49 -1.84
C GLU A 325 22.02 5.82 -0.46
N ARG A 326 22.60 6.45 0.57
CA ARG A 326 22.58 5.95 1.95
C ARG A 326 21.17 5.86 2.51
N ILE A 327 20.39 6.93 2.36
CA ILE A 327 19.00 6.96 2.82
C ILE A 327 18.15 5.96 2.01
N GLN A 328 18.43 5.76 0.73
CA GLN A 328 17.75 4.80 -0.14
C GLN A 328 18.06 3.33 0.21
N VAL A 329 19.26 3.00 0.68
CA VAL A 329 19.57 1.67 1.25
C VAL A 329 18.73 1.42 2.49
N TRP A 330 18.71 2.35 3.44
CA TRP A 330 17.91 2.21 4.66
C TRP A 330 16.40 2.34 4.43
N HIS A 331 15.96 2.95 3.34
CA HIS A 331 14.56 2.97 2.91
C HIS A 331 14.10 1.59 2.41
N ALA A 332 14.94 0.86 1.66
CA ALA A 332 14.64 -0.50 1.23
C ALA A 332 14.49 -1.47 2.41
N GLU A 333 15.26 -1.28 3.49
CA GLU A 333 15.12 -2.02 4.75
C GLU A 333 13.76 -1.83 5.44
N HIS A 334 13.03 -0.74 5.16
CA HIS A 334 11.69 -0.50 5.74
C HIS A 334 10.55 -1.08 4.89
N SER A 335 10.85 -1.84 3.83
CA SER A 335 9.85 -2.49 2.97
C SER A 335 8.83 -3.29 3.77
N GLY A 336 7.55 -3.08 3.48
CA GLY A 336 6.41 -3.61 4.20
C GLY A 336 5.98 -2.78 5.41
N MET A 337 6.56 -1.62 5.69
CA MET A 337 6.17 -0.77 6.83
C MET A 337 5.07 0.23 6.45
N LEU A 338 3.92 0.17 7.13
CA LEU A 338 2.85 1.17 7.00
C LEU A 338 3.36 2.59 7.35
N LYS A 339 2.81 3.61 6.69
CA LYS A 339 3.27 5.02 6.84
C LYS A 339 3.11 5.52 8.27
N GLU A 340 2.03 5.10 8.93
CA GLU A 340 1.69 5.41 10.32
C GLU A 340 2.70 4.77 11.27
N ASN A 341 3.05 3.50 11.04
CA ASN A 341 4.12 2.84 11.79
C ASN A 341 5.48 3.52 11.54
N ALA A 342 5.82 3.91 10.32
CA ALA A 342 7.07 4.61 10.03
C ALA A 342 7.17 5.98 10.74
N MET A 343 6.05 6.72 10.84
CA MET A 343 5.97 7.94 11.66
C MET A 343 6.13 7.65 13.16
N LEU A 344 5.61 6.52 13.65
CA LEU A 344 5.74 6.11 15.05
C LEU A 344 7.15 5.62 15.40
N GLU A 345 7.80 4.81 14.57
CA GLU A 345 9.19 4.38 14.77
C GLU A 345 10.16 5.57 14.71
N TYR A 346 9.93 6.53 13.80
CA TYR A 346 10.64 7.82 13.80
C TYR A 346 10.51 8.52 15.16
N LEU A 347 9.30 8.60 15.71
CA LEU A 347 9.04 9.25 17.00
C LEU A 347 9.66 8.49 18.18
N LYS A 348 9.68 7.15 18.17
CA LYS A 348 10.31 6.33 19.21
C LYS A 348 11.82 6.56 19.31
N ILE A 349 12.48 6.71 18.16
CA ILE A 349 13.92 7.02 18.12
C ILE A 349 14.16 8.49 18.47
N ALA A 350 13.31 9.40 17.99
CA ALA A 350 13.45 10.83 18.25
C ALA A 350 13.19 11.22 19.72
N GLN A 351 12.36 10.51 20.48
CA GLN A 351 12.11 10.82 21.90
C GLN A 351 13.34 10.64 22.80
N ASP A 352 14.28 9.78 22.39
CA ASP A 352 15.52 9.50 23.12
C ASP A 352 16.56 10.62 23.00
N LEU A 353 16.44 11.52 22.01
CA LEU A 353 17.35 12.65 21.80
C LEU A 353 17.32 13.59 23.01
N GLU A 354 18.48 14.06 23.45
CA GLU A 354 18.64 14.79 24.72
C GLU A 354 17.81 16.08 24.78
N MET A 355 17.65 16.75 23.63
CA MET A 355 16.86 17.99 23.51
C MET A 355 15.36 17.77 23.22
N TYR A 356 14.91 16.54 22.94
CA TYR A 356 13.52 16.27 22.59
C TYR A 356 12.56 16.62 23.73
N GLY A 357 11.54 17.42 23.41
CA GLY A 357 10.46 17.82 24.30
C GLY A 357 10.79 18.96 25.28
N ILE A 358 12.04 19.43 25.31
CA ILE A 358 12.52 20.32 26.38
C ILE A 358 12.35 21.80 26.03
N ASN A 359 11.62 22.53 26.87
CA ASN A 359 11.53 23.99 26.79
C ASN A 359 12.65 24.63 27.64
N TYR A 360 13.67 25.19 26.98
CA TYR A 360 14.80 25.87 27.63
C TYR A 360 14.50 27.34 27.99
N PHE A 361 14.89 27.76 29.20
CA PHE A 361 14.79 29.13 29.69
C PHE A 361 16.09 29.59 30.36
N GLU A 362 16.49 30.83 30.12
CA GLU A 362 17.61 31.46 30.81
C GLU A 362 17.22 31.83 32.24
N ILE A 363 17.98 31.33 33.22
CA ILE A 363 17.77 31.59 34.64
C ILE A 363 19.10 31.88 35.34
N LYS A 364 19.02 32.43 36.56
CA LYS A 364 20.14 32.56 37.49
C LYS A 364 19.80 31.96 38.86
N ASN A 365 20.81 31.39 39.54
CA ASN A 365 20.72 31.01 40.96
C ASN A 365 20.91 32.24 41.88
N LYS A 366 21.02 32.08 43.20
CA LYS A 366 21.17 33.23 44.14
C LYS A 366 22.52 33.95 44.01
N LYS A 367 23.58 33.27 43.55
CA LYS A 367 24.89 33.87 43.26
C LYS A 367 24.89 34.69 41.97
N GLY A 368 23.97 34.39 41.05
CA GLY A 368 23.88 35.03 39.75
C GLY A 368 24.52 34.24 38.59
N THR A 369 24.93 32.99 38.81
CA THR A 369 25.45 32.09 37.76
C THR A 369 24.41 31.94 36.63
N ASP A 370 24.82 32.10 35.37
CA ASP A 370 23.94 31.90 34.21
C ASP A 370 23.75 30.41 33.91
N LEU A 371 22.49 29.95 33.94
CA LEU A 371 22.10 28.55 33.77
C LEU A 371 20.90 28.43 32.81
N TRP A 372 20.65 27.23 32.31
CA TRP A 372 19.38 26.90 31.65
C TRP A 372 18.48 26.07 32.55
N LEU A 373 17.19 26.42 32.58
CA LEU A 373 16.11 25.57 33.05
C LEU A 373 15.47 24.88 31.84
N GLY A 374 15.50 23.55 31.81
CA GLY A 374 14.66 22.75 30.93
C GLY A 374 13.34 22.37 31.63
N VAL A 375 12.22 22.57 30.94
CA VAL A 375 10.89 22.10 31.37
C VAL A 375 10.40 21.07 30.37
N ASP A 376 10.11 19.85 30.82
CA ASP A 376 9.66 18.73 29.98
C ASP A 376 8.54 17.89 30.64
N ALA A 377 8.14 16.79 30.00
CA ALA A 377 7.08 15.90 30.49
C ALA A 377 7.50 15.05 31.72
N LEU A 378 8.80 14.93 32.00
CA LEU A 378 9.40 14.08 33.04
C LEU A 378 9.84 14.88 34.28
N GLY A 379 9.97 16.21 34.19
CA GLY A 379 10.27 17.09 35.32
C GLY A 379 10.86 18.45 34.92
N LEU A 380 11.74 18.93 35.81
CA LEU A 380 12.59 20.10 35.63
C LEU A 380 14.05 19.70 35.69
N ASN A 381 14.85 20.14 34.72
CA ASN A 381 16.29 19.84 34.66
C ASN A 381 17.10 21.15 34.57
N ILE A 382 18.27 21.20 35.21
CA ILE A 382 19.18 22.36 35.19
C ILE A 382 20.43 22.01 34.40
N TYR A 383 20.90 22.95 33.57
CA TYR A 383 22.08 22.81 32.72
C TYR A 383 23.02 24.02 32.88
N GLU A 384 24.31 23.80 32.65
CA GLU A 384 25.33 24.85 32.51
C GLU A 384 25.09 25.69 31.23
N LYS A 385 25.70 26.88 31.12
CA LYS A 385 25.32 27.83 30.06
C LYS A 385 25.64 27.36 28.63
N ASP A 386 26.69 26.56 28.51
CA ASP A 386 27.35 26.09 27.30
C ASP A 386 27.01 24.63 26.92
N ASP A 387 26.33 23.88 27.80
CA ASP A 387 25.83 22.53 27.53
C ASP A 387 24.30 22.49 27.64
N LYS A 388 23.62 22.03 26.58
CA LYS A 388 22.16 21.80 26.57
C LYS A 388 21.77 20.32 26.45
N LEU A 389 22.74 19.43 26.27
CA LEU A 389 22.52 17.99 26.15
C LEU A 389 22.60 17.31 27.53
N THR A 390 23.57 17.72 28.36
CA THR A 390 23.83 17.11 29.66
C THR A 390 23.25 17.98 30.80
N PRO A 391 22.03 17.70 31.29
CA PRO A 391 21.58 18.29 32.54
C PRO A 391 22.47 17.82 33.69
N LYS A 392 22.60 18.64 34.74
CA LYS A 392 23.43 18.38 35.92
C LYS A 392 22.61 18.09 37.18
N ILE A 393 21.40 18.65 37.28
CA ILE A 393 20.49 18.51 38.43
C ILE A 393 19.06 18.31 37.90
N GLY A 394 18.31 17.36 38.47
CA GLY A 394 16.93 17.07 38.08
C GLY A 394 15.95 17.02 39.26
N PHE A 395 14.74 17.52 39.03
CA PHE A 395 13.60 17.43 39.93
C PHE A 395 12.41 16.81 39.18
N PRO A 396 12.02 15.55 39.49
CA PRO A 396 10.83 14.94 38.88
C PRO A 396 9.56 15.66 39.35
N TRP A 397 8.50 15.60 38.55
CA TRP A 397 7.20 16.19 38.92
C TRP A 397 6.66 15.63 40.25
N SER A 398 6.92 14.36 40.57
CA SER A 398 6.59 13.72 41.86
C SER A 398 7.37 14.20 43.09
N GLU A 399 8.26 15.19 42.97
CA GLU A 399 8.87 15.90 44.10
C GLU A 399 8.33 17.32 44.31
N ILE A 400 7.46 17.83 43.45
CA ILE A 400 7.05 19.25 43.43
C ILE A 400 5.63 19.43 43.98
N ARG A 401 5.48 20.30 44.99
CA ARG A 401 4.22 20.57 45.71
C ARG A 401 3.51 21.82 45.21
N ASN A 402 4.26 22.89 44.95
CA ASN A 402 3.70 24.17 44.53
C ASN A 402 4.69 24.94 43.67
N ILE A 403 4.17 25.66 42.67
CA ILE A 403 4.95 26.58 41.85
C ILE A 403 4.32 27.98 41.87
N SER A 404 5.15 28.99 42.14
CA SER A 404 4.77 30.40 42.17
C SER A 404 5.94 31.30 41.73
N PHE A 405 5.68 32.57 41.47
CA PHE A 405 6.72 33.58 41.23
C PHE A 405 6.27 34.97 41.67
N ASN A 406 7.24 35.85 41.94
CA ASN A 406 7.03 37.27 42.17
C ASN A 406 8.09 38.09 41.41
N ASP A 407 7.65 38.99 40.53
CA ASP A 407 8.45 39.66 39.50
C ASP A 407 9.43 38.70 38.78
N LYS A 408 10.74 38.81 39.07
CA LYS A 408 11.82 37.96 38.53
C LYS A 408 12.06 36.68 39.31
N LYS A 409 11.75 36.65 40.62
CA LYS A 409 12.00 35.51 41.52
C LYS A 409 10.95 34.42 41.30
N PHE A 410 11.39 33.24 40.90
CA PHE A 410 10.58 32.03 40.81
C PHE A 410 10.81 31.17 42.05
N VAL A 411 9.76 30.49 42.53
CA VAL A 411 9.79 29.68 43.77
C VAL A 411 9.04 28.37 43.53
N ILE A 412 9.74 27.27 43.76
CA ILE A 412 9.23 25.91 43.66
C ILE A 412 9.35 25.26 45.03
N LYS A 413 8.22 24.86 45.60
CA LYS A 413 8.17 24.22 46.91
C LYS A 413 8.19 22.70 46.75
N PRO A 414 9.08 21.98 47.45
CA PRO A 414 9.12 20.53 47.39
C PRO A 414 7.96 19.87 48.16
N ILE A 415 7.72 18.59 47.87
CA ILE A 415 6.81 17.73 48.64
C ILE A 415 7.42 17.38 50.00
N ASP A 416 8.73 17.18 50.12
CA ASP A 416 9.39 17.11 51.42
C ASP A 416 9.39 18.48 52.11
N LYS A 417 8.63 18.61 53.20
CA LYS A 417 8.56 19.83 54.03
C LYS A 417 9.86 20.16 54.77
N LYS A 418 10.86 19.26 54.77
CA LYS A 418 12.19 19.49 55.36
C LYS A 418 13.20 20.05 54.35
N ALA A 419 12.94 19.90 53.05
CA ALA A 419 13.77 20.48 52.01
C ALA A 419 13.46 21.98 51.85
N PRO A 420 14.46 22.83 51.53
CA PRO A 420 14.25 24.26 51.29
C PRO A 420 13.43 24.50 50.00
N ASP A 421 12.86 25.69 49.86
CA ASP A 421 12.28 26.13 48.58
C ASP A 421 13.40 26.24 47.52
N PHE A 422 13.19 25.62 46.35
CA PHE A 422 14.04 25.81 45.17
C PHE A 422 13.71 27.16 44.53
N VAL A 423 14.73 28.00 44.33
CA VAL A 423 14.55 29.42 43.98
C VAL A 423 15.53 29.82 42.88
N PHE A 424 15.00 30.37 41.79
CA PHE A 424 15.81 30.94 40.71
C PHE A 424 15.23 32.27 40.23
N TYR A 425 15.96 32.97 39.37
CA TYR A 425 15.62 34.29 38.85
C TYR A 425 15.62 34.28 37.32
N ALA A 426 14.49 34.58 36.70
CA ALA A 426 14.41 34.78 35.25
C ALA A 426 14.52 36.27 34.91
N PRO A 427 15.11 36.66 33.76
CA PRO A 427 15.40 38.07 33.47
C PRO A 427 14.15 38.95 33.22
N ARG A 428 12.98 38.36 32.93
CA ARG A 428 11.74 39.08 32.58
C ARG A 428 10.49 38.39 33.15
N LEU A 429 9.56 39.15 33.73
CA LEU A 429 8.24 38.70 34.21
C LEU A 429 7.44 37.86 33.18
N ARG A 430 7.57 38.16 31.88
CA ARG A 430 6.95 37.37 30.79
C ARG A 430 7.46 35.93 30.75
N ILE A 431 8.75 35.71 31.03
CA ILE A 431 9.38 34.39 31.02
C ILE A 431 8.83 33.57 32.18
N ASN A 432 8.77 34.13 33.39
CA ASN A 432 8.13 33.49 34.55
C ASN A 432 6.66 33.09 34.27
N LYS A 433 5.89 33.94 33.57
CA LYS A 433 4.53 33.60 33.11
C LYS A 433 4.51 32.44 32.10
N ARG A 434 5.51 32.29 31.21
CA ARG A 434 5.62 31.15 30.29
C ARG A 434 6.07 29.88 31.02
N ILE A 435 7.06 29.96 31.91
CA ILE A 435 7.55 28.83 32.73
C ILE A 435 6.38 28.25 33.53
N LEU A 436 5.70 29.05 34.35
CA LEU A 436 4.56 28.60 35.17
C LEU A 436 3.50 27.85 34.33
N GLN A 437 3.13 28.39 33.17
CA GLN A 437 2.10 27.81 32.29
C GLN A 437 2.55 26.55 31.52
N LEU A 438 3.85 26.26 31.49
CA LEU A 438 4.40 24.98 31.01
C LEU A 438 4.55 23.98 32.15
N CYS A 439 5.01 24.41 33.33
CA CYS A 439 5.10 23.54 34.49
C CYS A 439 3.73 23.04 34.95
N MET A 440 2.70 23.91 34.95
CA MET A 440 1.32 23.52 35.28
C MET A 440 0.81 22.39 34.38
N GLY A 441 0.87 22.55 33.05
CA GLY A 441 0.31 21.56 32.13
C GLY A 441 1.16 20.29 31.99
N ASN A 442 2.49 20.36 32.10
CA ASN A 442 3.31 19.14 32.15
C ASN A 442 3.05 18.36 33.44
N HIS A 443 2.93 19.04 34.60
CA HIS A 443 2.55 18.40 35.85
C HIS A 443 1.13 17.79 35.80
N GLU A 444 0.16 18.50 35.22
CA GLU A 444 -1.21 18.02 35.05
C GLU A 444 -1.26 16.74 34.19
N LEU A 445 -0.52 16.68 33.08
CA LEU A 445 -0.38 15.48 32.25
C LEU A 445 0.36 14.35 32.98
N TYR A 446 1.45 14.67 33.69
CA TYR A 446 2.19 13.73 34.54
C TYR A 446 1.29 13.07 35.60
N MET A 447 0.38 13.85 36.19
CA MET A 447 -0.63 13.37 37.14
C MET A 447 -1.73 12.55 36.47
N ARG A 448 -2.20 12.95 35.27
CA ARG A 448 -3.19 12.20 34.49
C ARG A 448 -2.69 10.79 34.17
N ARG A 449 -1.42 10.64 33.75
CA ARG A 449 -0.76 9.34 33.45
C ARG A 449 -0.61 8.41 34.65
N ARG A 450 -0.65 8.94 35.88
CA ARG A 450 -0.50 8.17 37.14
C ARG A 450 -1.84 7.85 37.81
N LYS A 451 -2.94 8.13 37.09
CA LYS A 451 -4.31 7.69 37.35
C LYS A 451 -4.74 6.74 36.21
N PRO A 452 -5.79 5.92 36.37
CA PRO A 452 -6.33 5.14 35.26
C PRO A 452 -6.81 6.04 34.10
N ASP A 453 -6.70 5.55 32.86
CA ASP A 453 -7.28 6.22 31.68
C ASP A 453 -8.77 6.50 31.89
N THR A 454 -9.26 7.69 31.49
CA THR A 454 -10.71 7.98 31.49
C THR A 454 -11.43 7.10 30.48
N ILE A 455 -12.75 6.90 30.62
CA ILE A 455 -13.48 6.00 29.73
C ILE A 455 -13.44 6.48 28.27
N GLU A 456 -13.40 7.79 28.02
CA GLU A 456 -13.13 8.33 26.68
C GLU A 456 -11.78 7.85 26.11
N VAL A 457 -10.70 7.93 26.91
CA VAL A 457 -9.35 7.48 26.48
C VAL A 457 -9.33 5.96 26.28
N GLN A 458 -10.01 5.19 27.13
CA GLN A 458 -10.13 3.73 26.97
C GLN A 458 -10.88 3.37 25.69
N GLN A 459 -11.98 4.06 25.37
CA GLN A 459 -12.72 3.92 24.11
C GLN A 459 -11.86 4.30 22.90
N MET A 460 -11.15 5.42 22.95
CA MET A 460 -10.21 5.82 21.89
C MET A 460 -9.10 4.77 21.67
N LYS A 461 -8.51 4.23 22.75
CA LYS A 461 -7.51 3.15 22.68
C LYS A 461 -8.12 1.82 22.22
N ALA A 462 -9.40 1.55 22.46
CA ALA A 462 -10.09 0.38 21.92
C ALA A 462 -10.30 0.53 20.40
N GLN A 463 -10.95 1.62 19.98
CA GLN A 463 -11.19 1.96 18.58
C GLN A 463 -9.90 1.96 17.74
N ALA A 464 -8.84 2.63 18.21
CA ALA A 464 -7.57 2.69 17.47
C ALA A 464 -6.87 1.31 17.35
N ARG A 465 -7.06 0.40 18.32
CA ARG A 465 -6.56 -0.98 18.22
C ARG A 465 -7.39 -1.81 17.25
N GLU A 466 -8.71 -1.64 17.24
CA GLU A 466 -9.62 -2.31 16.31
C GLU A 466 -9.38 -1.86 14.86
N GLU A 467 -9.34 -0.54 14.61
CA GLU A 467 -8.99 0.02 13.29
C GLU A 467 -7.60 -0.45 12.81
N LYS A 468 -6.60 -0.49 13.71
CA LYS A 468 -5.25 -0.98 13.37
C LYS A 468 -5.24 -2.48 13.08
N HIS A 469 -6.02 -3.28 13.81
CA HIS A 469 -6.14 -4.71 13.56
C HIS A 469 -6.86 -5.00 12.24
N GLN A 470 -7.93 -4.25 11.93
CA GLN A 470 -8.66 -4.36 10.67
C GLN A 470 -7.77 -4.00 9.47
N LYS A 471 -7.04 -2.86 9.52
CA LYS A 471 -6.04 -2.47 8.52
C LYS A 471 -4.96 -3.55 8.31
N GLN A 472 -4.54 -4.24 9.38
CA GLN A 472 -3.59 -5.36 9.29
C GLN A 472 -4.19 -6.62 8.66
N LEU A 473 -5.44 -6.95 8.98
CA LEU A 473 -6.13 -8.13 8.45
C LEU A 473 -6.43 -7.97 6.95
N GLU A 474 -6.97 -6.81 6.55
CA GLU A 474 -7.22 -6.43 5.15
C GLU A 474 -5.93 -6.49 4.33
N ARG A 475 -4.84 -5.87 4.82
CA ARG A 475 -3.55 -5.93 4.15
C ARG A 475 -3.00 -7.36 4.06
N LYS A 476 -3.13 -8.17 5.11
CA LYS A 476 -2.69 -9.57 5.04
C LYS A 476 -3.49 -10.36 3.99
N GLN A 477 -4.80 -10.15 3.88
CA GLN A 477 -5.62 -10.76 2.84
C GLN A 477 -5.13 -10.36 1.44
N LEU A 478 -4.79 -9.08 1.23
CA LEU A 478 -4.22 -8.57 -0.03
C LEU A 478 -2.85 -9.20 -0.34
N GLU A 479 -1.98 -9.37 0.65
CA GLU A 479 -0.67 -10.01 0.49
C GLU A 479 -0.80 -11.52 0.20
N ASP A 480 -1.67 -12.23 0.93
CA ASP A 480 -1.97 -13.65 0.69
C ASP A 480 -2.69 -13.85 -0.66
N GLU A 481 -3.46 -12.89 -1.16
CA GLU A 481 -4.00 -12.91 -2.53
C GLU A 481 -2.91 -12.63 -3.58
N LYS A 482 -2.09 -11.60 -3.41
CA LYS A 482 -0.98 -11.28 -4.33
C LYS A 482 -0.05 -12.49 -4.49
N ARG A 483 0.33 -13.13 -3.38
CA ARG A 483 1.16 -14.34 -3.37
C ARG A 483 0.50 -15.54 -4.06
N ARG A 484 -0.84 -15.65 -4.00
CA ARG A 484 -1.60 -16.66 -4.77
C ARG A 484 -1.59 -16.33 -6.27
N ARG A 485 -1.85 -15.08 -6.66
CA ARG A 485 -1.79 -14.62 -8.06
C ARG A 485 -0.40 -14.89 -8.67
N GLU A 486 0.67 -14.48 -8.00
CA GLU A 486 2.07 -14.75 -8.42
C GLU A 486 2.41 -16.24 -8.54
N THR A 487 1.72 -17.10 -7.80
CA THR A 487 1.95 -18.55 -7.82
C THR A 487 1.20 -19.21 -8.97
N ILE A 488 -0.08 -18.85 -9.16
CA ILE A 488 -0.87 -19.24 -10.34
C ILE A 488 -0.21 -18.76 -11.64
N GLU A 489 0.42 -17.58 -11.63
CA GLU A 489 1.18 -17.05 -12.77
C GLU A 489 2.43 -17.89 -13.08
N ARG A 490 3.24 -18.23 -12.06
CA ARG A 490 4.39 -19.14 -12.23
C ARG A 490 4.00 -20.55 -12.67
N GLU A 491 2.90 -21.09 -12.14
CA GLU A 491 2.33 -22.38 -12.55
C GLU A 491 1.81 -22.32 -14.00
N LYS A 492 1.16 -21.21 -14.40
CA LYS A 492 0.71 -20.98 -15.79
C LYS A 492 1.89 -20.88 -16.75
N GLU A 493 2.96 -20.16 -16.40
CA GLU A 493 4.18 -20.15 -17.22
C GLU A 493 4.80 -21.54 -17.36
N GLN A 494 4.83 -22.33 -16.27
CA GLN A 494 5.35 -23.69 -16.31
C GLN A 494 4.49 -24.57 -17.24
N MET A 495 3.16 -24.56 -17.09
CA MET A 495 2.26 -25.28 -18.00
C MET A 495 2.35 -24.81 -19.45
N LEU A 496 2.67 -23.53 -19.71
CA LEU A 496 2.92 -23.04 -21.06
C LEU A 496 4.21 -23.63 -21.65
N ARG A 497 5.31 -23.64 -20.87
CA ARG A 497 6.57 -24.28 -21.27
C ARG A 497 6.40 -25.79 -21.51
N GLU A 498 5.75 -26.49 -20.59
CA GLU A 498 5.44 -27.93 -20.72
C GLU A 498 4.54 -28.23 -21.93
N LYS A 499 3.58 -27.34 -22.24
CA LYS A 499 2.75 -27.43 -23.45
C LYS A 499 3.56 -27.22 -24.72
N GLU A 500 4.50 -26.27 -24.74
CA GLU A 500 5.39 -26.03 -25.89
C GLU A 500 6.31 -27.24 -26.15
N GLU A 501 6.92 -27.80 -25.10
CA GLU A 501 7.70 -29.05 -25.19
C GLU A 501 6.84 -30.22 -25.70
N LEU A 502 5.61 -30.36 -25.21
CA LEU A 502 4.69 -31.42 -25.63
C LEU A 502 4.20 -31.23 -27.08
N LEU A 503 4.02 -29.99 -27.55
CA LEU A 503 3.70 -29.69 -28.95
C LEU A 503 4.85 -30.05 -29.89
N VAL A 504 6.10 -29.72 -29.54
CA VAL A 504 7.30 -30.15 -30.29
C VAL A 504 7.37 -31.68 -30.33
N ARG A 505 7.10 -32.34 -29.20
CA ARG A 505 7.08 -33.81 -29.12
C ARG A 505 5.96 -34.44 -29.94
N LEU A 506 4.78 -33.81 -30.03
CA LEU A 506 3.69 -34.25 -30.91
C LEU A 506 4.07 -34.08 -32.39
N GLN A 507 4.74 -33.00 -32.78
CA GLN A 507 5.26 -32.84 -34.14
C GLN A 507 6.32 -33.90 -34.47
N GLU A 508 7.20 -34.24 -33.52
CA GLU A 508 8.12 -35.38 -33.68
C GLU A 508 7.37 -36.71 -33.89
N TYR A 509 6.29 -36.97 -33.13
CA TYR A 509 5.48 -38.17 -33.31
C TYR A 509 4.75 -38.15 -34.66
N GLU A 510 4.17 -37.03 -35.06
CA GLU A 510 3.51 -36.87 -36.36
C GLU A 510 4.47 -37.14 -37.52
N VAL A 511 5.68 -36.56 -37.50
CA VAL A 511 6.72 -36.80 -38.52
C VAL A 511 7.18 -38.27 -38.51
N LYS A 512 7.26 -38.93 -37.35
CA LYS A 512 7.57 -40.36 -37.26
C LYS A 512 6.44 -41.23 -37.83
N THR A 513 5.19 -40.91 -37.54
CA THR A 513 4.00 -41.61 -38.08
C THR A 513 3.90 -41.41 -39.59
N GLN A 514 3.97 -40.18 -40.11
CA GLN A 514 3.97 -39.90 -41.55
C GLN A 514 5.12 -40.63 -42.27
N LYS A 515 6.30 -40.72 -41.65
CA LYS A 515 7.41 -41.52 -42.19
C LYS A 515 7.07 -43.02 -42.23
N ALA A 516 6.50 -43.57 -41.15
CA ALA A 516 6.12 -44.98 -41.07
C ALA A 516 4.98 -45.33 -42.05
N GLU A 517 3.96 -44.47 -42.19
CA GLU A 517 2.89 -44.58 -43.18
C GLU A 517 3.45 -44.56 -44.61
N LYS A 518 4.40 -43.66 -44.89
CA LYS A 518 5.10 -43.65 -46.18
C LYS A 518 5.92 -44.92 -46.40
N GLU A 519 6.68 -45.38 -45.41
CA GLU A 519 7.51 -46.58 -45.52
C GLU A 519 6.65 -47.84 -45.73
N LEU A 520 5.48 -47.92 -45.07
CA LEU A 520 4.45 -48.92 -45.30
C LEU A 520 3.83 -48.81 -46.71
N SER A 521 3.54 -47.61 -47.20
CA SER A 521 3.08 -47.38 -48.58
C SER A 521 4.14 -47.85 -49.60
N ASP A 522 5.41 -47.51 -49.37
CA ASP A 522 6.53 -47.94 -50.20
C ASP A 522 6.72 -49.48 -50.13
N GLN A 523 6.43 -50.13 -48.99
CA GLN A 523 6.40 -51.60 -48.87
C GLN A 523 5.23 -52.23 -49.63
N ILE A 524 4.01 -51.71 -49.47
CA ILE A 524 2.80 -52.15 -50.22
C ILE A 524 3.06 -52.10 -51.72
N GLN A 525 3.62 -50.99 -52.23
CA GLN A 525 3.86 -50.82 -53.65
C GLN A 525 4.97 -51.73 -54.19
N ARG A 526 5.99 -52.06 -53.37
CA ARG A 526 6.98 -53.10 -53.68
C ARG A 526 6.36 -54.51 -53.71
N ALA A 527 5.49 -54.84 -52.75
CA ALA A 527 4.81 -56.14 -52.73
C ALA A 527 3.94 -56.36 -53.98
N ILE A 528 3.21 -55.32 -54.44
CA ILE A 528 2.42 -55.36 -55.68
C ILE A 528 3.33 -55.61 -56.91
N GLN A 529 4.48 -54.92 -57.01
CA GLN A 529 5.43 -55.13 -58.10
C GLN A 529 5.99 -56.56 -58.11
N LEU A 530 6.35 -57.11 -56.95
CA LEU A 530 6.84 -58.48 -56.80
C LEU A 530 5.76 -59.51 -57.19
N GLU A 531 4.49 -59.26 -56.87
CA GLU A 531 3.38 -60.13 -57.30
C GLU A 531 3.14 -60.07 -58.81
N GLU A 532 3.24 -58.90 -59.44
CA GLU A 532 3.21 -58.78 -60.90
C GLU A 532 4.35 -59.54 -61.58
N GLU A 533 5.58 -59.41 -61.09
CA GLU A 533 6.75 -60.13 -61.64
C GLU A 533 6.60 -61.65 -61.45
N ARG A 534 6.17 -62.10 -60.27
CA ARG A 534 5.85 -63.52 -60.00
C ARG A 534 4.77 -64.04 -60.96
N LYS A 535 3.73 -63.25 -61.24
CA LYS A 535 2.65 -63.63 -62.17
C LYS A 535 3.16 -63.77 -63.60
N ARG A 536 3.98 -62.84 -64.09
CA ARG A 536 4.58 -62.92 -65.44
C ARG A 536 5.54 -64.12 -65.56
N ALA A 537 6.32 -64.41 -64.52
CA ALA A 537 7.20 -65.59 -64.49
C ALA A 537 6.40 -66.90 -64.50
N GLN A 538 5.28 -66.96 -63.78
CA GLN A 538 4.35 -68.10 -63.80
C GLN A 538 3.70 -68.27 -65.18
N GLU A 539 3.17 -67.21 -65.79
CA GLU A 539 2.58 -67.23 -67.14
C GLU A 539 3.59 -67.69 -68.21
N GLU A 540 4.88 -67.34 -68.06
CA GLU A 540 5.95 -67.86 -68.93
C GLU A 540 6.29 -69.33 -68.66
N ALA A 541 6.32 -69.77 -67.40
CA ALA A 541 6.55 -71.18 -67.06
C ALA A 541 5.42 -72.09 -67.57
N GLU A 542 4.16 -71.67 -67.43
CA GLU A 542 2.98 -72.36 -67.96
C GLU A 542 3.01 -72.44 -69.50
N ARG A 543 3.44 -71.37 -70.18
CA ARG A 543 3.68 -71.38 -71.64
C ARG A 543 4.74 -72.40 -72.04
N LEU A 544 5.88 -72.44 -71.34
CA LEU A 544 6.97 -73.38 -71.61
C LEU A 544 6.57 -74.85 -71.31
N GLU A 545 5.70 -75.09 -70.33
CA GLU A 545 5.13 -76.42 -70.09
C GLU A 545 4.16 -76.83 -71.22
N ALA A 546 3.32 -75.91 -71.72
CA ALA A 546 2.48 -76.17 -72.88
C ALA A 546 3.31 -76.48 -74.15
N ASP A 547 4.38 -75.73 -74.41
CA ASP A 547 5.32 -75.99 -75.50
C ASP A 547 6.01 -77.37 -75.34
N ARG A 548 6.38 -77.76 -74.11
CA ARG A 548 6.94 -79.11 -73.83
C ARG A 548 5.91 -80.21 -74.07
N LEU A 549 4.66 -80.02 -73.65
CA LEU A 549 3.57 -80.98 -73.89
C LEU A 549 3.28 -81.15 -75.39
N ALA A 550 3.24 -80.06 -76.16
CA ALA A 550 3.11 -80.11 -77.60
C ALA A 550 4.30 -80.81 -78.28
N ALA A 551 5.54 -80.57 -77.80
CA ALA A 551 6.73 -81.27 -78.30
C ALA A 551 6.72 -82.78 -77.97
N LEU A 552 6.21 -83.18 -76.80
CA LEU A 552 6.04 -84.58 -76.42
C LEU A 552 4.96 -85.27 -77.26
N GLN A 553 3.82 -84.61 -77.50
CA GLN A 553 2.77 -85.12 -78.38
C GLN A 553 3.24 -85.26 -79.83
N ALA A 554 3.94 -84.26 -80.36
CA ALA A 554 4.55 -84.33 -81.69
C ALA A 554 5.57 -85.47 -81.80
N LYS A 555 6.35 -85.73 -80.73
CA LYS A 555 7.26 -86.88 -80.67
C LYS A 555 6.50 -88.22 -80.64
N GLU A 556 5.45 -88.36 -79.82
CA GLU A 556 4.64 -89.59 -79.76
C GLU A 556 3.92 -89.88 -81.09
N GLU A 557 3.40 -88.84 -81.75
CA GLU A 557 2.75 -88.96 -83.05
C GLU A 557 3.75 -89.32 -84.16
N LEU A 558 4.97 -88.76 -84.14
CA LEU A 558 6.05 -89.16 -85.03
C LEU A 558 6.49 -90.62 -84.76
N GLU A 559 6.68 -91.01 -83.50
CA GLU A 559 7.00 -92.39 -83.11
C GLU A 559 5.91 -93.36 -83.62
N ARG A 560 4.62 -93.04 -83.46
CA ARG A 560 3.50 -93.80 -84.04
C ARG A 560 3.60 -93.92 -85.57
N GLN A 561 3.76 -92.81 -86.30
CA GLN A 561 3.84 -92.83 -87.76
C GLN A 561 5.03 -93.67 -88.28
N THR A 562 6.12 -93.75 -87.51
CA THR A 562 7.31 -94.51 -87.89
C THR A 562 7.20 -96.02 -87.67
N VAL A 563 6.24 -96.51 -86.87
CA VAL A 563 5.94 -97.95 -86.76
C VAL A 563 5.44 -98.52 -88.09
N ASP A 564 4.67 -97.73 -88.84
CA ASP A 564 4.01 -98.16 -90.08
C ASP A 564 4.89 -98.03 -91.35
N GLN A 565 6.00 -97.28 -91.31
CA GLN A 565 6.87 -97.03 -92.48
C GLN A 565 8.31 -97.58 -92.35
N LYS A 566 8.46 -98.91 -92.41
CA LYS A 566 9.78 -99.56 -92.46
C LYS A 566 10.48 -99.43 -93.82
N LYS A 567 11.13 -98.27 -94.12
CA LYS A 567 12.34 -98.18 -94.98
C LYS A 567 13.03 -96.80 -95.09
N ASN A 568 13.55 -96.24 -93.99
CA ASN A 568 14.85 -95.54 -93.98
C ASN A 568 15.28 -95.31 -92.52
N GLN A 569 16.48 -95.76 -92.13
CA GLN A 569 16.77 -96.04 -90.71
C GLN A 569 17.77 -95.08 -90.04
N GLU A 570 18.26 -94.05 -90.74
CA GLU A 570 19.39 -93.24 -90.29
C GLU A 570 19.05 -91.75 -90.09
N GLN A 571 18.41 -91.09 -91.06
CA GLN A 571 17.95 -89.69 -90.91
C GLN A 571 16.96 -89.51 -89.73
N LEU A 572 16.09 -90.51 -89.54
CA LEU A 572 15.06 -90.52 -88.50
C LEU A 572 15.64 -90.54 -87.07
N ALA A 573 16.83 -91.13 -86.89
CA ALA A 573 17.52 -91.13 -85.61
C ALA A 573 18.07 -89.74 -85.27
N THR A 574 18.44 -88.94 -86.28
CA THR A 574 18.86 -87.54 -86.11
C THR A 574 17.68 -86.67 -85.69
N GLU A 575 16.51 -86.79 -86.33
CA GLU A 575 15.32 -86.03 -85.95
C GLU A 575 14.84 -86.38 -84.53
N LEU A 576 14.77 -87.68 -84.17
CA LEU A 576 14.43 -88.09 -82.80
C LEU A 576 15.45 -87.61 -81.76
N ALA A 577 16.73 -87.53 -82.12
CA ALA A 577 17.77 -86.93 -81.27
C ALA A 577 17.60 -85.40 -81.15
N GLU A 578 17.23 -84.71 -82.23
CA GLU A 578 16.97 -83.26 -82.23
C GLU A 578 15.73 -82.90 -81.39
N TYR A 579 14.62 -83.64 -81.53
CA TYR A 579 13.46 -83.51 -80.64
C TYR A 579 13.82 -83.81 -79.19
N THR A 580 14.65 -84.82 -78.93
CA THR A 580 15.07 -85.16 -77.55
C THR A 580 16.01 -84.09 -76.96
N ALA A 581 16.91 -83.51 -77.76
CA ALA A 581 17.73 -82.37 -77.34
C ALA A 581 16.89 -81.09 -77.11
N LYS A 582 15.88 -80.85 -77.96
CA LYS A 582 14.92 -79.74 -77.79
C LYS A 582 14.08 -79.90 -76.52
N ILE A 583 13.63 -81.13 -76.20
CA ILE A 583 12.96 -81.43 -74.93
C ILE A 583 13.90 -81.17 -73.75
N ALA A 584 15.15 -81.64 -73.79
CA ALA A 584 16.12 -81.41 -72.72
C ALA A 584 16.41 -79.90 -72.49
N LEU A 585 16.54 -79.11 -73.57
CA LEU A 585 16.71 -77.66 -73.48
C LEU A 585 15.47 -76.95 -72.94
N LEU A 586 14.26 -77.39 -73.31
CA LEU A 586 13.01 -76.88 -72.75
C LEU A 586 12.84 -77.26 -71.27
N GLU A 587 13.26 -78.46 -70.86
CA GLU A 587 13.25 -78.88 -69.46
C GLU A 587 14.27 -78.13 -68.61
N GLU A 588 15.46 -77.83 -69.14
CA GLU A 588 16.43 -77.00 -68.41
C GLU A 588 15.98 -75.53 -68.33
N ALA A 589 15.39 -74.99 -69.40
CA ALA A 589 14.80 -73.65 -69.39
C ALA A 589 13.61 -73.54 -68.43
N ARG A 590 12.68 -74.51 -68.48
CA ARG A 590 11.57 -74.66 -67.53
C ARG A 590 12.10 -74.70 -66.10
N LYS A 591 13.05 -75.58 -65.79
CA LYS A 591 13.56 -75.76 -64.42
C LYS A 591 14.22 -74.49 -63.87
N ARG A 592 14.92 -73.72 -64.71
CA ARG A 592 15.44 -72.40 -64.33
C ARG A 592 14.30 -71.42 -64.02
N LYS A 593 13.21 -71.40 -64.80
CA LYS A 593 12.02 -70.58 -64.52
C LYS A 593 11.21 -71.05 -63.32
N GLU A 594 11.13 -72.34 -63.05
CA GLU A 594 10.52 -72.88 -61.82
C GLU A 594 11.31 -72.44 -60.58
N SER A 595 12.65 -72.48 -60.62
CA SER A 595 13.48 -71.94 -59.53
C SER A 595 13.36 -70.41 -59.37
N GLU A 596 13.22 -69.64 -60.47
CA GLU A 596 12.86 -68.21 -60.37
C GLU A 596 11.49 -68.02 -59.69
N VAL A 597 10.48 -68.81 -60.05
CA VAL A 597 9.13 -68.73 -59.45
C VAL A 597 9.14 -69.12 -57.97
N GLU A 598 9.90 -70.15 -57.57
CA GLU A 598 10.11 -70.50 -56.15
C GLU A 598 10.80 -69.36 -55.37
N GLU A 599 11.85 -68.75 -55.94
CA GLU A 599 12.53 -67.61 -55.31
C GLU A 599 11.60 -66.40 -55.14
N TRP A 600 10.79 -66.06 -56.16
CA TRP A 600 9.77 -65.03 -56.05
C TRP A 600 8.65 -65.39 -55.05
N GLN A 601 8.29 -66.67 -54.93
CA GLN A 601 7.28 -67.13 -53.97
C GLN A 601 7.77 -67.03 -52.51
N ILE A 602 9.07 -67.17 -52.26
CA ILE A 602 9.68 -66.90 -50.94
C ILE A 602 9.65 -65.40 -50.65
N ARG A 603 10.22 -64.57 -51.55
CA ARG A 603 10.30 -63.11 -51.41
C ARG A 603 8.92 -62.45 -51.21
N ALA A 604 7.89 -62.92 -51.91
CA ALA A 604 6.53 -62.42 -51.78
C ALA A 604 5.90 -62.74 -50.40
N ARG A 605 6.25 -63.89 -49.80
CA ARG A 605 5.76 -64.27 -48.46
C ARG A 605 6.41 -63.42 -47.37
N GLU A 606 7.71 -63.23 -47.45
CA GLU A 606 8.48 -62.40 -46.51
C GLU A 606 7.94 -60.96 -46.49
N ALA A 607 7.72 -60.36 -47.67
CA ALA A 607 7.14 -59.02 -47.81
C ALA A 607 5.71 -58.89 -47.21
N GLN A 608 4.95 -59.98 -47.14
CA GLN A 608 3.58 -59.98 -46.63
C GLN A 608 3.50 -60.19 -45.11
N GLU A 609 4.48 -60.87 -44.50
CA GLU A 609 4.57 -61.04 -43.04
C GLU A 609 4.99 -59.75 -42.32
N ASP A 610 5.88 -58.95 -42.91
CA ASP A 610 6.31 -57.68 -42.33
C ASP A 610 5.21 -56.61 -42.35
N LEU A 611 4.42 -56.57 -43.44
CA LEU A 611 3.27 -55.68 -43.62
C LEU A 611 2.19 -55.84 -42.52
N VAL A 612 2.02 -57.07 -42.01
CA VAL A 612 1.08 -57.36 -40.92
C VAL A 612 1.56 -56.80 -39.59
N LYS A 613 2.86 -56.96 -39.24
CA LYS A 613 3.43 -56.49 -37.96
C LYS A 613 3.27 -54.98 -37.80
N THR A 614 3.60 -54.20 -38.83
CA THR A 614 3.44 -52.74 -38.85
C THR A 614 2.00 -52.25 -38.69
N LYS A 615 1.00 -53.11 -38.96
CA LYS A 615 -0.41 -52.76 -38.85
C LYS A 615 -0.96 -52.89 -37.43
N GLU A 616 -0.37 -53.73 -36.59
CA GLU A 616 -0.85 -53.99 -35.23
C GLU A 616 -0.36 -52.94 -34.22
N GLU A 617 0.87 -52.43 -34.39
CA GLU A 617 1.46 -51.41 -33.50
C GLU A 617 0.67 -50.08 -33.49
N LEU A 618 0.05 -49.71 -34.63
CA LEU A 618 -0.68 -48.46 -34.79
C LEU A 618 -1.97 -48.39 -33.93
N HIS A 619 -2.55 -49.53 -33.56
CA HIS A 619 -3.87 -49.59 -32.92
C HIS A 619 -3.84 -49.30 -31.40
N LEU A 620 -2.67 -49.35 -30.77
CA LEU A 620 -2.56 -49.37 -29.29
C LEU A 620 -2.56 -47.98 -28.62
N VAL A 621 -2.63 -46.90 -29.38
CA VAL A 621 -2.31 -45.53 -28.91
C VAL A 621 -3.55 -44.76 -28.38
N MET A 622 -4.78 -45.25 -28.61
CA MET A 622 -6.01 -44.44 -28.47
C MET A 622 -7.04 -45.00 -27.47
N THR A 623 -6.95 -44.70 -26.17
CA THR A 623 -8.12 -44.65 -25.23
C THR A 623 -7.78 -44.07 -23.84
N ALA A 624 -8.55 -43.07 -23.36
CA ALA A 624 -8.62 -42.66 -21.93
C ALA A 624 -9.82 -41.72 -21.64
N PRO A 625 -10.72 -42.03 -20.66
CA PRO A 625 -11.76 -41.10 -20.16
C PRO A 625 -11.90 -41.12 -18.58
N PRO A 626 -12.83 -40.40 -17.87
CA PRO A 626 -12.43 -39.50 -16.76
C PRO A 626 -13.19 -39.60 -15.39
N PRO A 627 -12.83 -38.80 -14.34
CA PRO A 627 -13.49 -38.74 -13.01
C PRO A 627 -14.20 -37.40 -12.66
N PRO A 628 -15.12 -37.35 -11.66
CA PRO A 628 -15.39 -36.10 -10.91
C PRO A 628 -15.44 -36.20 -9.33
N PRO A 629 -16.53 -35.96 -8.52
CA PRO A 629 -16.41 -35.01 -7.38
C PRO A 629 -16.98 -35.43 -5.96
N PRO A 630 -16.81 -34.59 -4.89
CA PRO A 630 -17.10 -34.95 -3.47
C PRO A 630 -18.12 -34.01 -2.70
N PRO A 631 -17.92 -33.42 -1.48
CA PRO A 631 -18.86 -33.59 -0.32
C PRO A 631 -19.37 -32.30 0.41
N VAL A 632 -20.17 -32.43 1.50
CA VAL A 632 -20.64 -31.31 2.39
C VAL A 632 -20.82 -31.73 3.88
N TYR A 633 -20.71 -30.79 4.84
CA TYR A 633 -21.08 -30.88 6.28
C TYR A 633 -21.42 -29.47 6.86
N GLU A 634 -22.15 -29.34 7.99
CA GLU A 634 -22.56 -28.06 8.63
C GLU A 634 -22.22 -27.93 10.15
N PRO A 635 -22.02 -26.69 10.70
CA PRO A 635 -21.86 -26.39 12.15
C PRO A 635 -22.87 -25.36 12.74
N VAL A 636 -22.81 -25.04 14.06
CA VAL A 636 -23.95 -24.45 14.84
C VAL A 636 -23.60 -23.38 15.94
N ASN A 637 -24.09 -22.12 15.78
CA ASN A 637 -24.73 -21.16 16.74
C ASN A 637 -23.98 -20.39 17.92
N TYR A 638 -24.62 -19.28 18.40
CA TYR A 638 -24.47 -18.46 19.66
C TYR A 638 -23.28 -17.44 19.77
N HIS A 639 -23.19 -16.37 20.64
CA HIS A 639 -24.06 -15.26 21.22
C HIS A 639 -23.23 -14.42 22.28
N VAL A 640 -23.51 -13.19 22.83
CA VAL A 640 -24.34 -11.96 22.56
C VAL A 640 -24.05 -10.82 23.64
N HIS A 641 -24.17 -9.50 23.30
CA HIS A 641 -24.29 -8.25 24.17
C HIS A 641 -23.13 -7.79 25.15
N ASP A 642 -22.95 -6.53 25.68
CA ASP A 642 -23.39 -5.12 25.35
C ASP A 642 -22.78 -3.95 26.27
N ASN A 643 -22.69 -2.69 25.76
CA ASN A 643 -22.78 -1.27 26.33
C ASN A 643 -21.86 -0.45 27.36
N LEU A 644 -21.60 0.87 27.03
CA LEU A 644 -21.44 2.19 27.81
C LEU A 644 -20.27 2.49 28.86
N GLN A 645 -19.87 3.72 29.37
CA GLN A 645 -19.80 5.20 28.99
C GLN A 645 -18.90 6.11 29.94
N ASP A 646 -18.37 7.29 29.47
CA ASP A 646 -17.93 8.59 30.13
C ASP A 646 -17.01 8.73 31.41
N GLU A 647 -16.39 9.85 31.87
CA GLU A 647 -16.41 11.34 31.60
C GLU A 647 -14.99 12.04 31.80
N GLY A 648 -14.92 13.33 32.25
CA GLY A 648 -13.75 14.27 32.41
C GLY A 648 -13.25 14.54 33.86
N SER A 649 -12.81 15.75 34.33
CA SER A 649 -12.66 17.13 33.77
C SER A 649 -11.48 17.97 34.39
N GLU A 650 -11.59 19.27 34.76
CA GLU A 650 -10.46 20.29 34.86
C GLU A 650 -10.64 21.46 35.90
N TYR A 651 -9.57 22.12 36.44
CA TYR A 651 -9.61 23.49 37.09
C TYR A 651 -8.21 24.19 37.29
N SER A 652 -8.12 25.53 37.50
CA SER A 652 -6.82 26.24 37.79
C SER A 652 -6.87 27.58 38.57
N ALA A 653 -5.71 28.03 39.11
CA ALA A 653 -5.39 29.42 39.52
C ALA A 653 -3.87 29.71 39.57
N TYR A 654 -3.44 30.99 39.64
CA TYR A 654 -2.03 31.44 39.47
C TYR A 654 -1.07 31.28 40.67
N SER A 655 -1.44 30.48 41.68
CA SER A 655 -0.47 29.77 42.53
C SER A 655 -0.80 28.30 42.36
N ALA A 656 0.05 27.57 41.65
CA ALA A 656 -0.26 26.20 41.28
C ALA A 656 0.12 25.28 42.43
N GLU A 657 -0.82 25.00 43.34
CA GLU A 657 -0.70 23.84 44.22
C GLU A 657 -0.97 22.57 43.42
N PHE A 658 -0.09 21.60 43.59
CA PHE A 658 -0.09 20.33 42.90
C PHE A 658 -0.65 19.26 43.85
N SER A 659 -1.88 18.81 43.60
CA SER A 659 -2.49 17.73 44.40
C SER A 659 -1.74 16.42 44.15
N SER A 660 -1.42 15.72 45.25
CA SER A 660 -0.80 14.40 45.23
C SER A 660 -1.82 13.26 45.41
N GLU A 661 -3.12 13.54 45.30
CA GLU A 661 -4.18 12.58 45.63
C GLU A 661 -4.52 11.63 44.47
N GLY A 662 -4.67 10.35 44.82
CA GLY A 662 -4.99 9.27 43.88
C GLY A 662 -3.81 8.76 43.03
N ILE A 663 -2.57 9.14 43.34
CA ILE A 663 -1.37 8.66 42.64
C ILE A 663 -1.16 7.16 42.89
N ARG A 664 -1.11 6.35 41.81
CA ARG A 664 -0.36 5.09 41.84
C ARG A 664 1.13 5.44 41.89
N ASN A 665 1.79 5.12 43.00
CA ASN A 665 3.16 5.58 43.31
C ASN A 665 4.25 4.79 42.56
N ASP A 666 4.08 4.65 41.24
CA ASP A 666 4.94 3.85 40.37
C ASP A 666 5.77 4.77 39.46
N ARG A 667 7.05 4.94 39.83
CA ARG A 667 8.02 5.79 39.11
C ARG A 667 8.56 5.09 37.87
N ASN A 668 7.69 4.68 36.95
CA ASN A 668 8.09 3.98 35.73
C ASN A 668 9.02 4.81 34.82
N GLU A 669 9.00 6.15 34.95
CA GLU A 669 9.97 7.03 34.29
C GLU A 669 11.43 6.71 34.66
N GLU A 670 11.70 6.23 35.89
CA GLU A 670 13.05 5.87 36.35
C GLU A 670 13.54 4.56 35.72
N LYS A 671 12.63 3.71 35.24
CA LYS A 671 12.93 2.41 34.63
C LYS A 671 13.14 2.49 33.11
N ARG A 672 12.92 3.66 32.48
CA ARG A 672 12.98 3.80 31.01
C ARG A 672 14.38 3.55 30.44
N ILE A 673 14.39 2.94 29.27
CA ILE A 673 15.56 2.66 28.43
C ILE A 673 15.24 3.13 27.01
N THR A 674 16.26 3.45 26.22
CA THR A 674 16.11 3.98 24.87
C THR A 674 15.57 2.92 23.92
N GLU A 675 14.98 3.32 22.79
CA GLU A 675 14.61 2.40 21.71
C GLU A 675 15.84 1.63 21.21
N ALA A 676 17.02 2.28 21.17
CA ALA A 676 18.29 1.64 20.86
C ALA A 676 18.78 0.62 21.92
N GLU A 677 18.18 0.56 23.12
CA GLU A 677 18.38 -0.52 24.10
C GLU A 677 17.25 -1.56 24.08
N LYS A 678 16.00 -1.14 23.82
CA LYS A 678 14.83 -2.04 23.65
C LYS A 678 14.95 -2.92 22.40
N ASN A 679 15.48 -2.36 21.30
CA ASN A 679 15.28 -2.87 19.95
C ASN A 679 16.62 -3.18 19.27
N ALA A 680 16.98 -4.47 19.27
CA ALA A 680 18.24 -4.94 18.71
C ALA A 680 18.41 -4.63 17.20
N ARG A 681 17.31 -4.47 16.45
CA ARG A 681 17.37 -4.03 15.04
C ARG A 681 17.89 -2.60 14.96
N VAL A 682 17.21 -1.66 15.64
CA VAL A 682 17.59 -0.24 15.69
C VAL A 682 19.02 -0.07 16.21
N GLN A 683 19.40 -0.83 17.24
CA GLN A 683 20.78 -0.83 17.77
C GLN A 683 21.82 -1.23 16.71
N SER A 684 21.52 -2.25 15.90
CA SER A 684 22.40 -2.71 14.81
C SER A 684 22.48 -1.67 13.68
N GLN A 685 21.34 -1.08 13.30
CA GLN A 685 21.26 -0.05 12.25
C GLN A 685 22.07 1.20 12.62
N LEU A 686 21.96 1.68 13.86
CA LEU A 686 22.74 2.83 14.35
C LEU A 686 24.25 2.55 14.40
N ARG A 687 24.67 1.33 14.76
CA ARG A 687 26.09 0.93 14.72
C ARG A 687 26.63 0.90 13.30
N ALA A 688 25.93 0.24 12.39
CA ALA A 688 26.31 0.19 10.96
C ALA A 688 26.45 1.60 10.37
N LEU A 689 25.50 2.50 10.66
CA LEU A 689 25.57 3.91 10.24
C LEU A 689 26.73 4.68 10.89
N THR A 690 27.08 4.38 12.14
CA THR A 690 28.24 4.99 12.81
C THR A 690 29.53 4.60 12.09
N ASP A 691 29.73 3.31 11.83
CA ASP A 691 30.92 2.78 11.17
C ASP A 691 31.04 3.25 9.71
N GLU A 692 29.91 3.39 9.02
CA GLU A 692 29.85 3.86 7.63
C GLU A 692 30.18 5.36 7.52
N LEU A 693 29.57 6.20 8.37
CA LEU A 693 29.78 7.65 8.33
C LEU A 693 31.15 8.07 8.88
N ALA A 694 31.76 7.29 9.77
CA ALA A 694 33.08 7.56 10.33
C ALA A 694 34.16 7.77 9.24
N GLN A 695 34.07 7.04 8.13
CA GLN A 695 35.03 7.13 7.02
C GLN A 695 34.96 8.47 6.27
N ALA A 696 33.78 9.11 6.26
CA ALA A 696 33.53 10.37 5.56
C ALA A 696 33.58 11.61 6.47
N ARG A 697 33.61 11.44 7.80
CA ARG A 697 33.52 12.51 8.81
C ARG A 697 34.71 13.47 8.73
N VAL A 698 34.47 14.75 9.01
CA VAL A 698 35.48 15.82 8.99
C VAL A 698 35.62 16.42 10.39
N GLU A 699 36.67 15.98 11.09
CA GLU A 699 36.91 16.32 12.50
C GLU A 699 36.86 17.82 12.82
N ASN A 700 37.42 18.68 11.95
CA ASN A 700 37.44 20.13 12.17
C ASN A 700 36.09 20.85 11.93
N LYS A 701 35.01 20.11 11.64
CA LYS A 701 33.64 20.64 11.47
C LYS A 701 32.66 20.18 12.55
N ARG A 702 33.09 19.38 13.54
CA ARG A 702 32.24 19.03 14.70
C ARG A 702 31.82 20.31 15.44
N THR A 703 30.53 20.45 15.76
CA THR A 703 30.04 21.54 16.61
C THR A 703 30.21 21.19 18.09
N GLN A 704 30.03 22.18 18.97
CA GLN A 704 30.05 21.98 20.43
C GLN A 704 29.10 20.84 20.87
N ASN A 705 27.90 20.75 20.27
CA ASN A 705 26.95 19.69 20.58
C ASN A 705 27.44 18.31 20.09
N ASP A 706 28.09 18.22 18.93
CA ASP A 706 28.67 16.95 18.45
C ASP A 706 29.81 16.47 19.36
N ILE A 707 30.57 17.40 19.96
CA ILE A 707 31.64 17.11 20.94
C ILE A 707 31.03 16.62 22.26
N ILE A 708 30.05 17.34 22.82
CA ILE A 708 29.37 16.96 24.08
C ILE A 708 28.68 15.59 23.93
N HIS A 709 27.96 15.37 22.84
CA HIS A 709 27.31 14.08 22.57
C HIS A 709 28.33 12.94 22.44
N SER A 710 29.43 13.17 21.71
CA SER A 710 30.53 12.18 21.62
C SER A 710 31.10 11.81 22.99
N GLU A 711 31.25 12.78 23.89
CA GLU A 711 31.76 12.55 25.25
C GLU A 711 30.74 11.82 26.14
N ASN A 712 29.46 12.17 26.07
CA ASN A 712 28.40 11.43 26.77
C ASN A 712 28.34 9.97 26.33
N MET A 713 28.38 9.71 25.02
CA MET A 713 28.45 8.36 24.46
C MET A 713 29.72 7.61 24.90
N ARG A 714 30.88 8.28 24.93
CA ARG A 714 32.15 7.70 25.45
C ARG A 714 32.07 7.33 26.93
N GLN A 715 31.29 8.07 27.73
CA GLN A 715 31.01 7.76 29.14
C GLN A 715 29.85 6.76 29.33
N GLY A 716 29.27 6.20 28.26
CA GLY A 716 28.15 5.26 28.34
C GLY A 716 26.83 5.89 28.81
N ARG A 717 26.69 7.21 28.71
CA ARG A 717 25.48 7.95 29.06
C ARG A 717 24.46 7.96 27.93
N ASP A 718 23.20 8.01 28.31
CA ASP A 718 22.06 8.35 27.47
C ASP A 718 21.10 9.26 28.27
N LYS A 719 20.00 9.68 27.65
CA LYS A 719 18.97 10.53 28.25
C LYS A 719 18.44 9.98 29.58
N TYR A 720 18.08 8.70 29.66
CA TYR A 720 17.48 8.10 30.86
C TYR A 720 18.51 7.72 31.92
N LYS A 721 19.71 7.25 31.55
CA LYS A 721 20.84 7.07 32.49
C LYS A 721 21.23 8.41 33.14
N THR A 722 21.31 9.49 32.35
CA THR A 722 21.62 10.83 32.86
C THR A 722 20.49 11.34 33.76
N LEU A 723 19.22 11.22 33.34
CA LEU A 723 18.07 11.58 34.18
C LEU A 723 18.02 10.80 35.51
N ARG A 724 18.36 9.50 35.51
CA ARG A 724 18.53 8.72 36.75
C ARG A 724 19.65 9.29 37.63
N GLN A 725 20.81 9.60 37.06
CA GLN A 725 21.97 10.10 37.80
C GLN A 725 21.70 11.45 38.48
N ILE A 726 21.17 12.44 37.76
CA ILE A 726 20.94 13.80 38.28
C ILE A 726 19.77 13.92 39.28
N ARG A 727 19.02 12.83 39.48
CA ARG A 727 17.89 12.73 40.43
C ARG A 727 18.28 11.98 41.70
N GLN A 728 19.52 11.49 41.81
CA GLN A 728 20.05 10.89 43.03
C GLN A 728 20.16 11.93 44.16
N GLY A 729 20.33 11.46 45.39
CA GLY A 729 20.30 12.31 46.57
C GLY A 729 18.89 12.84 46.91
N ASN A 730 18.78 13.44 48.09
CA ASN A 730 17.52 14.05 48.54
C ASN A 730 17.34 15.44 47.91
N THR A 731 16.10 15.94 47.89
CA THR A 731 15.76 17.21 47.24
C THR A 731 16.52 18.40 47.85
N LYS A 732 16.88 18.39 49.14
CA LYS A 732 17.75 19.43 49.72
C LYS A 732 19.14 19.41 49.09
N GLN A 733 19.79 18.24 49.02
CA GLN A 733 21.12 18.11 48.43
C GLN A 733 21.17 18.70 47.01
N ARG A 734 20.19 18.35 46.16
CA ARG A 734 20.08 18.88 44.79
C ARG A 734 19.82 20.40 44.71
N ILE A 735 19.24 21.01 45.75
CA ILE A 735 19.09 22.47 45.85
C ILE A 735 20.39 23.12 46.35
N ASP A 736 21.09 22.51 47.31
CA ASP A 736 22.39 22.98 47.79
C ASP A 736 23.45 22.90 46.66
N GLU A 737 23.40 21.86 45.82
CA GLU A 737 24.21 21.72 44.60
C GLU A 737 23.89 22.80 43.56
N PHE A 738 22.63 23.16 43.35
CA PHE A 738 22.23 24.24 42.41
C PHE A 738 22.74 25.62 42.85
N GLU A 739 22.76 25.88 44.16
CA GLU A 739 23.37 27.09 44.71
C GLU A 739 24.90 26.98 44.84
N ALA A 740 25.49 25.79 44.60
CA ALA A 740 26.94 25.58 44.53
C ALA A 740 27.53 25.96 43.16
N MET A 741 26.74 25.82 42.07
CA MET A 741 27.04 26.35 40.72
C MET A 741 27.24 27.87 40.71
#